data_AF-A0AAW0WT67-F1
#
_entry.id   AF-A0AAW0WT67-F1
#
_cell.length_a   1.000
_cell.length_b   1.000
_cell.length_c   1.000
_cell.angle_alpha   90.00
_cell.angle_beta   90.00
_cell.angle_gamma   90.00
#
_symmetry.space_group_name_H-M   'P 1'
#
loop_
_entity.id
_entity.type
_entity.pdbx_description
1 polymer ?
#
loop_
_entity_poly.entity_id
_entity_poly.type
_entity_poly.pdbx_seq_one_letter_code
_entity_poly.pdbx_strand_id
1 'polypeptide(L)'
;MEGRVTIESLPYEVLERILTDIRVKVEDIVSCCVTCKYLCGVCQRNSLWKRKFSQHYPYTYSYSESICKEKVDWKAKYASLYRCKKKLIQCILALSRTFVWSMYHDYEWPDIPRRALDLYETLFLDDLGDANLFYILDECYNIMKTGPQCMDLTLKHYAGKLYSHVYERCVINAEWKKFIEQPEESLKYSYEEGLLWVVVSLQPIRSEPQSKKVRIMLDKLASESLCYIRQKYPDNPLCNKMETKCEFLTGNVSYWKGEHCSEIVQAVHYVIKHEYGFKINNSLYESRPDHYCVDQVLINRKGSSKLLLVIESCVANRLGVHIEVHKNVTGHVLDTWKLYFVGQDGVSGYLNACEICKKDPSSLSIVMSEWQEGQTVDALGMCQSIIQQIVFLAECWLKGERWQAGEPVLYDLLDEETYNQPIRLLFTAWQHVEHWKMSRLYHYMHQLLNINKSHQTQGKLLHLSILLRINSKDTLEKLLEFRRRMGQPPNTMRDLLRMLASVDKRARTRVSELKNLLSTAVTSYSSLNPLASVPWPHGWPGGEMVQKRRVDRKSWQVQFAVGEVLEQRGGDLCVVYDWDSMCVESEDTLVLMGETGLAHGTDQPFYRVLTDGGSARYLAQENLRHARHPQHLKNPLIGRYFTAFIYPFYIPNPQKAYEYPEDANIREQNALTLKLKFAVNE
;
A
#
# COMPACT_ATOMS: atom_id res chain seq x y z
N MET A 1 56.81 -12.00 -23.70
CA MET A 1 56.04 -13.02 -22.96
C MET A 1 54.94 -12.28 -22.22
N GLU A 2 53.73 -12.22 -22.79
CA GLU A 2 52.56 -11.73 -22.06
C GLU A 2 52.19 -12.80 -21.02
N GLY A 3 52.47 -12.51 -19.75
CA GLY A 3 52.09 -13.41 -18.66
C GLY A 3 50.57 -13.58 -18.64
N ARG A 4 50.09 -14.81 -18.45
CA ARG A 4 48.65 -15.08 -18.25
C ARG A 4 48.15 -14.22 -17.09
N VAL A 5 47.31 -13.22 -17.40
CA VAL A 5 46.62 -12.41 -16.39
C VAL A 5 45.58 -13.29 -15.72
N THR A 6 45.84 -13.72 -14.49
CA THR A 6 44.90 -14.45 -13.64
C THR A 6 44.23 -13.49 -12.66
N ILE A 7 43.08 -13.86 -12.09
CA ILE A 7 42.36 -12.99 -11.14
C ILE A 7 43.22 -12.59 -9.93
N GLU A 8 44.17 -13.45 -9.55
CA GLU A 8 45.12 -13.22 -8.45
C GLU A 8 46.21 -12.18 -8.77
N SER A 9 46.40 -11.86 -10.06
CA SER A 9 47.32 -10.82 -10.52
C SER A 9 46.70 -9.41 -10.49
N LEU A 10 45.41 -9.30 -10.22
CA LEU A 10 44.72 -8.01 -10.10
C LEU A 10 45.05 -7.33 -8.76
N PRO A 11 45.22 -5.99 -8.74
CA PRO A 11 45.35 -5.24 -7.50
C PRO A 11 44.12 -5.42 -6.58
N TYR A 12 44.34 -5.35 -5.27
CA TYR A 12 43.28 -5.61 -4.30
C TYR A 12 42.14 -4.58 -4.39
N GLU A 13 42.40 -3.35 -4.84
CA GLU A 13 41.39 -2.31 -5.07
C GLU A 13 40.42 -2.69 -6.20
N VAL A 14 40.94 -3.33 -7.25
CA VAL A 14 40.14 -3.81 -8.38
C VAL A 14 39.29 -4.98 -7.93
N LEU A 15 39.89 -5.93 -7.20
CA LEU A 15 39.17 -7.07 -6.62
C LEU A 15 38.09 -6.62 -5.63
N GLU A 16 38.38 -5.64 -4.78
CA GLU A 16 37.40 -5.07 -3.86
C GLU A 16 36.24 -4.40 -4.62
N ARG A 17 36.52 -3.71 -5.73
CA ARG A 17 35.48 -3.12 -6.58
C ARG A 17 34.62 -4.16 -7.29
N ILE A 18 35.21 -5.27 -7.73
CA ILE A 18 34.48 -6.41 -8.31
C ILE A 18 33.60 -7.05 -7.23
N LEU A 19 34.18 -7.37 -6.08
CA LEU A 19 33.46 -8.04 -4.98
C LEU A 19 32.35 -7.18 -4.39
N THR A 20 32.46 -5.84 -4.46
CA THR A 20 31.41 -4.91 -4.01
C THR A 20 30.31 -4.63 -5.03
N ASP A 21 30.33 -5.28 -6.20
CA ASP A 21 29.24 -5.22 -7.17
C ASP A 21 27.96 -5.87 -6.60
N ILE A 22 26.79 -5.26 -6.82
CA ILE A 22 25.50 -5.71 -6.25
C ILE A 22 25.10 -7.13 -6.69
N ARG A 23 25.62 -7.61 -7.82
CA ARG A 23 25.35 -8.95 -8.36
C ARG A 23 26.12 -10.04 -7.62
N VAL A 24 27.24 -9.68 -6.98
CA VAL A 24 28.04 -10.62 -6.17
C VAL A 24 27.39 -10.75 -4.81
N LYS A 25 26.91 -11.94 -4.47
CA LYS A 25 26.27 -12.21 -3.19
C LYS A 25 27.30 -12.40 -2.09
N VAL A 26 26.82 -12.38 -0.85
CA VAL A 26 27.72 -12.60 0.30
C VAL A 26 28.20 -14.05 0.36
N GLU A 27 27.39 -15.00 -0.10
CA GLU A 27 27.79 -16.40 -0.26
C GLU A 27 28.95 -16.53 -1.26
N ASP A 28 28.97 -15.71 -2.31
CA ASP A 28 30.06 -15.68 -3.29
C ASP A 28 31.34 -15.12 -2.66
N ILE A 29 31.24 -14.10 -1.80
CA ILE A 29 32.39 -13.56 -1.06
C ILE A 29 32.96 -14.60 -0.09
N VAL A 30 32.10 -15.30 0.66
CA VAL A 30 32.52 -16.36 1.60
C VAL A 30 33.19 -17.50 0.83
N SER A 31 32.63 -17.88 -0.32
CA SER A 31 33.23 -18.89 -1.21
C SER A 31 34.57 -18.41 -1.77
N CYS A 32 34.69 -17.14 -2.13
CA CYS A 32 35.95 -16.53 -2.58
C CYS A 32 37.02 -16.56 -1.47
N CYS A 33 36.64 -16.33 -0.20
CA CYS A 33 37.56 -16.36 0.94
C CYS A 33 38.30 -17.70 1.09
N VAL A 34 37.67 -18.80 0.70
CA VAL A 34 38.23 -20.15 0.89
C VAL A 34 39.11 -20.60 -0.28
N THR A 35 39.22 -19.80 -1.34
CA THR A 35 39.99 -20.19 -2.55
C THR A 35 41.49 -20.06 -2.37
N CYS A 36 42.00 -18.87 -1.97
CA CYS A 36 43.43 -18.65 -1.76
C CYS A 36 43.70 -17.56 -0.69
N LYS A 37 44.93 -17.52 -0.16
CA LYS A 37 45.33 -16.59 0.91
C LYS A 37 45.19 -15.12 0.48
N TYR A 38 45.50 -14.81 -0.78
CA TYR A 38 45.42 -13.45 -1.29
C TYR A 38 43.96 -12.96 -1.32
N LEU A 39 43.07 -13.72 -1.95
CA LEU A 39 41.64 -13.41 -2.01
C LEU A 39 40.99 -13.42 -0.61
N CYS A 40 41.42 -14.33 0.28
CA CYS A 40 41.02 -14.32 1.68
C CYS A 40 41.36 -12.98 2.36
N GLY A 41 42.58 -12.46 2.15
CA GLY A 41 42.99 -11.15 2.65
C GLY A 41 42.11 -10.01 2.12
N VAL A 42 41.79 -10.01 0.83
CA VAL A 42 40.88 -9.01 0.22
C VAL A 42 39.47 -9.11 0.82
N CYS A 43 38.94 -10.32 0.94
CA CYS A 43 37.60 -10.55 1.48
C CYS A 43 37.47 -10.28 2.98
N GLN A 44 38.58 -10.14 3.73
CA GLN A 44 38.57 -9.76 5.14
C GLN A 44 38.57 -8.23 5.35
N ARG A 45 38.74 -7.43 4.30
CA ARG A 45 38.81 -5.97 4.41
C ARG A 45 37.50 -5.38 4.91
N ASN A 46 37.58 -4.52 5.94
CA ASN A 46 36.40 -3.90 6.54
C ASN A 46 35.65 -2.97 5.57
N SER A 47 36.35 -2.34 4.62
CA SER A 47 35.76 -1.47 3.60
C SER A 47 34.83 -2.23 2.64
N LEU A 48 35.18 -3.47 2.29
CA LEU A 48 34.33 -4.36 1.50
C LEU A 48 33.02 -4.67 2.24
N TRP A 49 33.12 -5.08 3.50
CA TRP A 49 31.95 -5.39 4.33
C TRP A 49 31.12 -4.14 4.63
N LYS A 50 31.73 -2.97 4.84
CA LYS A 50 31.01 -1.69 4.98
C LYS A 50 30.12 -1.43 3.77
N ARG A 51 30.67 -1.57 2.56
CA ARG A 51 29.94 -1.33 1.30
C ARG A 51 28.88 -2.38 1.03
N LYS A 52 29.14 -3.66 1.32
CA LYS A 52 28.13 -4.72 1.22
C LYS A 52 27.00 -4.53 2.21
N PHE A 53 27.34 -4.14 3.44
CA PHE A 53 26.37 -3.84 4.47
C PHE A 53 25.48 -2.66 4.05
N SER A 54 26.03 -1.55 3.56
CA SER A 54 25.22 -0.41 3.11
C SER A 54 24.33 -0.72 1.90
N GLN A 55 24.74 -1.67 1.05
CA GLN A 55 23.94 -2.13 -0.09
C GLN A 55 22.78 -3.03 0.34
N HIS A 56 23.00 -3.92 1.31
CA HIS A 56 22.02 -4.92 1.74
C HIS A 56 21.11 -4.42 2.88
N TYR A 57 21.62 -3.54 3.75
CA TYR A 57 20.93 -3.02 4.94
C TYR A 57 21.02 -1.48 5.01
N PRO A 58 20.43 -0.73 4.05
CA PRO A 58 20.58 0.72 3.96
C PRO A 58 20.02 1.49 5.18
N TYR A 59 18.87 1.10 5.73
CA TYR A 59 18.29 1.78 6.90
C TYR A 59 19.11 1.50 8.17
N THR A 60 19.47 0.24 8.38
CA THR A 60 20.30 -0.19 9.51
C THR A 60 21.70 0.43 9.43
N TYR A 61 22.26 0.56 8.23
CA TYR A 61 23.54 1.22 7.98
C TYR A 61 23.48 2.69 8.37
N SER A 62 22.48 3.42 7.91
CA SER A 62 22.32 4.85 8.17
C SER A 62 22.17 5.13 9.67
N TYR A 63 21.39 4.30 10.37
CA TYR A 63 21.26 4.34 11.83
C TYR A 63 22.58 4.01 12.54
N SER A 64 23.31 3.00 12.06
CA SER A 64 24.57 2.60 12.66
C SER A 64 25.67 3.65 12.49
N GLU A 65 25.72 4.32 11.33
CA GLU A 65 26.72 5.35 11.05
C GLU A 65 26.47 6.64 11.85
N SER A 66 25.22 6.99 12.14
CA SER A 66 24.89 8.19 12.92
C SER A 66 25.25 8.08 14.40
N ILE A 67 25.29 6.86 14.95
CA ILE A 67 25.52 6.60 16.38
C ILE A 67 26.95 6.16 16.67
N CYS A 68 27.56 5.36 15.79
CA CYS A 68 28.89 4.81 16.03
C CYS A 68 29.99 5.85 15.71
N LYS A 69 30.58 6.46 16.75
CA LYS A 69 31.79 7.28 16.66
C LYS A 69 33.10 6.46 16.59
N GLU A 70 33.02 5.15 16.83
CA GLU A 70 34.15 4.23 16.86
C GLU A 70 34.30 3.38 15.59
N LYS A 71 35.44 2.69 15.46
CA LYS A 71 35.77 1.82 14.33
C LYS A 71 34.90 0.54 14.36
N VAL A 72 33.80 0.55 13.62
CA VAL A 72 32.87 -0.59 13.50
C VAL A 72 33.47 -1.74 12.68
N ASP A 73 33.40 -2.97 13.21
CA ASP A 73 33.62 -4.21 12.45
C ASP A 73 32.34 -4.59 11.68
N TRP A 74 32.31 -4.25 10.39
CA TRP A 74 31.14 -4.49 9.54
C TRP A 74 30.94 -5.96 9.21
N LYS A 75 31.99 -6.78 9.23
CA LYS A 75 31.88 -8.22 8.99
C LYS A 75 31.18 -8.91 10.16
N ALA A 76 31.62 -8.60 11.38
CA ALA A 76 30.99 -9.11 12.60
C ALA A 76 29.51 -8.69 12.69
N LYS A 77 29.23 -7.42 12.38
CA LYS A 77 27.86 -6.88 12.37
C LYS A 77 26.98 -7.51 11.27
N TYR A 78 27.52 -7.73 10.08
CA TYR A 78 26.78 -8.46 9.04
C TYR A 78 26.47 -9.89 9.50
N ALA A 79 27.45 -10.58 10.09
CA ALA A 79 27.27 -11.94 10.57
C ALA A 79 26.23 -12.04 11.70
N SER A 80 26.14 -11.07 12.61
CA SER A 80 25.09 -11.05 13.64
C SER A 80 23.70 -10.89 13.03
N LEU A 81 23.51 -9.94 12.10
CA LEU A 81 22.23 -9.76 11.39
C LEU A 81 21.84 -11.00 10.59
N TYR A 82 22.80 -11.62 9.89
CA TYR A 82 22.54 -12.81 9.11
C TYR A 82 22.06 -14.00 9.96
N ARG A 83 22.50 -14.11 11.23
CA ARG A 83 21.98 -15.12 12.17
C ARG A 83 20.51 -14.87 12.51
N CYS A 84 20.10 -13.61 12.65
CA CYS A 84 18.71 -13.23 12.92
C CYS A 84 17.77 -13.55 11.74
N LYS A 85 18.28 -13.63 10.50
CA LYS A 85 17.48 -13.84 9.28
C LYS A 85 16.61 -15.08 9.34
N LYS A 86 17.17 -16.24 9.74
CA LYS A 86 16.41 -17.49 9.82
C LYS A 86 15.26 -17.39 10.81
N LYS A 87 15.52 -16.80 11.99
CA LYS A 87 14.49 -16.57 13.01
C LYS A 87 13.42 -15.59 12.50
N LEU A 88 13.81 -14.50 11.84
CA LEU A 88 12.86 -13.55 11.27
C LEU A 88 11.93 -14.20 10.23
N ILE A 89 12.45 -15.01 9.32
CA ILE A 89 11.64 -15.74 8.33
C ILE A 89 10.63 -16.66 9.02
N GLN A 90 11.05 -17.38 10.06
CA GLN A 90 10.15 -18.23 10.85
C GLN A 90 9.06 -17.42 11.56
N CYS A 91 9.43 -16.29 12.16
CA CYS A 91 8.49 -15.37 12.80
C CYS A 91 7.47 -14.83 11.80
N ILE A 92 7.91 -14.35 10.63
CA ILE A 92 7.02 -13.86 9.57
C ILE A 92 6.01 -14.94 9.14
N LEU A 93 6.44 -16.19 9.00
CA LEU A 93 5.53 -17.29 8.67
C LEU A 93 4.61 -17.71 9.82
N ALA A 94 4.98 -17.44 11.07
CA ALA A 94 4.05 -17.57 12.19
C ALA A 94 2.84 -16.64 12.01
N LEU A 95 2.98 -15.46 11.38
CA LEU A 95 1.83 -14.62 11.03
C LEU A 95 0.87 -15.35 10.08
N SER A 96 1.40 -16.04 9.07
CA SER A 96 0.60 -16.88 8.17
C SER A 96 -0.15 -17.95 8.96
N ARG A 97 0.56 -18.71 9.80
CA ARG A 97 -0.07 -19.74 10.61
C ARG A 97 -1.19 -19.21 11.51
N THR A 98 -0.98 -18.07 12.16
CA THR A 98 -1.91 -17.52 13.13
C THR A 98 -3.11 -16.81 12.49
N PHE A 99 -2.91 -16.14 11.34
CA PHE A 99 -3.89 -15.21 10.77
C PHE A 99 -4.38 -15.54 9.35
N VAL A 100 -3.92 -16.61 8.69
CA VAL A 100 -4.51 -17.03 7.40
C VAL A 100 -6.03 -17.25 7.54
N TRP A 101 -6.43 -17.91 8.63
CA TRP A 101 -7.81 -18.31 8.95
C TRP A 101 -8.70 -17.21 9.49
N SER A 102 -8.12 -16.08 9.87
CA SER A 102 -8.87 -15.04 10.56
C SER A 102 -9.93 -14.38 9.70
N MET A 103 -10.24 -14.82 8.47
CA MET A 103 -11.31 -14.25 7.62
C MET A 103 -12.37 -15.26 7.19
N TYR A 104 -12.33 -16.48 7.70
CA TYR A 104 -13.29 -17.49 7.29
C TYR A 104 -14.67 -17.23 7.91
N HIS A 105 -15.66 -16.98 7.05
CA HIS A 105 -17.07 -16.73 7.33
C HIS A 105 -17.38 -15.52 8.24
N ASP A 106 -17.88 -14.47 7.59
CA ASP A 106 -18.66 -13.31 8.06
C ASP A 106 -18.19 -12.48 9.28
N TYR A 107 -17.23 -12.95 10.11
CA TYR A 107 -17.05 -12.36 11.43
C TYR A 107 -15.64 -12.31 12.03
N GLU A 108 -14.56 -12.54 11.31
CA GLU A 108 -13.27 -12.74 12.01
C GLU A 108 -12.32 -11.52 11.93
N TRP A 109 -11.57 -11.19 10.87
CA TRP A 109 -10.56 -10.11 10.88
C TRP A 109 -10.10 -9.72 9.47
N PRO A 110 -10.31 -8.48 9.00
CA PRO A 110 -9.98 -8.01 7.65
C PRO A 110 -8.48 -8.06 7.29
N ASP A 111 -7.60 -8.03 8.30
CA ASP A 111 -6.14 -8.02 8.15
C ASP A 111 -5.47 -8.43 9.48
N ILE A 112 -4.13 -8.52 9.49
CA ILE A 112 -3.34 -8.80 10.70
C ILE A 112 -3.54 -7.65 11.72
N PRO A 113 -3.92 -7.96 12.98
CA PRO A 113 -4.06 -6.93 14.01
C PRO A 113 -2.76 -6.15 14.24
N ARG A 114 -2.82 -4.82 14.39
CA ARG A 114 -1.64 -4.00 14.71
C ARG A 114 -0.87 -4.50 15.94
N ARG A 115 -1.59 -4.93 17.00
CA ARG A 115 -1.02 -5.54 18.21
C ARG A 115 -0.19 -6.80 17.95
N ALA A 116 -0.51 -7.56 16.91
CA ALA A 116 0.27 -8.73 16.51
C ALA A 116 1.58 -8.30 15.83
N LEU A 117 1.53 -7.22 15.04
CA LEU A 117 2.71 -6.63 14.40
C LEU A 117 3.59 -5.89 15.41
N ASP A 118 3.01 -5.25 16.43
CA ASP A 118 3.75 -4.58 17.52
C ASP A 118 4.65 -5.57 18.29
N LEU A 119 4.35 -6.89 18.28
CA LEU A 119 5.22 -7.91 18.89
C LEU A 119 6.62 -7.99 18.24
N TYR A 120 6.75 -7.50 17.00
CA TYR A 120 8.02 -7.49 16.28
C TYR A 120 8.93 -6.34 16.72
N GLU A 121 8.37 -5.31 17.37
CA GLU A 121 9.15 -4.17 17.89
C GLU A 121 10.17 -4.61 18.95
N THR A 122 9.93 -5.75 19.60
CA THR A 122 10.82 -6.29 20.63
C THR A 122 11.58 -7.56 20.21
N LEU A 123 11.40 -8.03 18.97
CA LEU A 123 11.81 -9.39 18.54
C LEU A 123 13.32 -9.66 18.67
N PHE A 124 14.16 -8.67 18.36
CA PHE A 124 15.61 -8.77 18.43
C PHE A 124 16.22 -7.65 19.29
N LEU A 125 15.51 -7.14 20.30
CA LEU A 125 16.08 -6.11 21.19
C LEU A 125 17.33 -6.60 21.93
N ASP A 126 17.33 -7.86 22.40
CA ASP A 126 18.50 -8.42 23.10
C ASP A 126 19.71 -8.59 22.17
N ASP A 127 19.47 -8.89 20.89
CA ASP A 127 20.51 -9.15 19.90
C ASP A 127 21.03 -7.85 19.24
N LEU A 128 20.14 -6.90 18.95
CA LEU A 128 20.38 -5.75 18.07
C LEU A 128 20.10 -4.38 18.71
N GLY A 129 19.49 -4.35 19.91
CA GLY A 129 19.05 -3.13 20.56
C GLY A 129 18.14 -2.30 19.66
N ASP A 130 18.36 -0.98 19.67
CA ASP A 130 17.59 -0.01 18.90
C ASP A 130 17.69 -0.19 17.37
N ALA A 131 18.65 -0.97 16.87
CA ALA A 131 18.75 -1.30 15.45
C ALA A 131 17.70 -2.34 15.00
N ASN A 132 16.97 -2.97 15.93
CA ASN A 132 15.99 -4.03 15.65
C ASN A 132 15.01 -3.67 14.52
N LEU A 133 14.34 -2.52 14.63
CA LEU A 133 13.32 -2.13 13.68
C LEU A 133 13.88 -1.81 12.29
N PHE A 134 15.04 -1.14 12.22
CA PHE A 134 15.71 -0.86 10.95
C PHE A 134 16.17 -2.14 10.26
N TYR A 135 16.65 -3.13 11.04
CA TYR A 135 17.01 -4.44 10.51
C TYR A 135 15.80 -5.19 9.96
N ILE A 136 14.70 -5.26 10.73
CA ILE A 136 13.45 -5.90 10.28
C ILE A 136 12.97 -5.24 8.99
N LEU A 137 13.03 -3.92 8.90
CA LEU A 137 12.65 -3.15 7.71
C LEU A 137 13.47 -3.56 6.48
N ASP A 138 14.81 -3.51 6.58
CA ASP A 138 15.71 -3.88 5.50
C ASP A 138 15.54 -5.35 5.09
N GLU A 139 15.47 -6.28 6.04
CA GLU A 139 15.37 -7.72 5.72
C GLU A 139 14.00 -8.08 5.13
N CYS A 140 12.90 -7.46 5.58
CA CYS A 140 11.59 -7.63 4.94
C CYS A 140 11.60 -7.09 3.50
N TYR A 141 12.26 -5.97 3.26
CA TYR A 141 12.45 -5.43 1.91
C TYR A 141 13.24 -6.39 1.02
N ASN A 142 14.34 -6.93 1.54
CA ASN A 142 15.16 -7.93 0.85
C ASN A 142 14.37 -9.19 0.51
N ILE A 143 13.55 -9.70 1.45
CA ILE A 143 12.65 -10.84 1.22
C ILE A 143 11.69 -10.57 0.04
N MET A 144 11.07 -9.39 -0.01
CA MET A 144 10.16 -9.02 -1.08
C MET A 144 10.83 -8.94 -2.46
N LYS A 145 12.11 -8.53 -2.50
CA LYS A 145 12.88 -8.37 -3.75
C LYS A 145 13.64 -9.62 -4.18
N THR A 146 13.87 -10.57 -3.28
CA THR A 146 14.65 -11.78 -3.57
C THR A 146 13.83 -12.81 -4.33
N GLY A 147 14.47 -13.45 -5.32
CA GLY A 147 13.91 -14.58 -6.07
C GLY A 147 12.82 -14.20 -7.09
N PRO A 148 12.28 -15.19 -7.81
CA PRO A 148 11.22 -14.98 -8.82
C PRO A 148 9.94 -14.38 -8.22
N GLN A 149 9.22 -13.54 -8.97
CA GLN A 149 7.96 -12.92 -8.50
C GLN A 149 6.87 -13.96 -8.19
N CYS A 150 6.89 -15.10 -8.87
CA CYS A 150 5.94 -16.20 -8.69
C CYS A 150 6.28 -17.16 -7.54
N MET A 151 7.34 -16.92 -6.78
CA MET A 151 7.81 -17.78 -5.70
C MET A 151 7.82 -17.06 -4.35
N ASP A 152 7.74 -17.84 -3.27
CA ASP A 152 7.72 -17.39 -1.87
C ASP A 152 6.60 -16.37 -1.59
N LEU A 153 5.46 -16.51 -2.28
CA LEU A 153 4.36 -15.56 -2.28
C LEU A 153 3.82 -15.31 -0.87
N THR A 154 3.66 -16.35 -0.05
CA THR A 154 3.25 -16.23 1.36
C THR A 154 4.26 -15.46 2.19
N LEU A 155 5.53 -15.83 2.11
CA LEU A 155 6.59 -15.14 2.86
C LEU A 155 6.64 -13.66 2.46
N LYS A 156 6.59 -13.36 1.15
CA LYS A 156 6.59 -11.99 0.61
C LYS A 156 5.37 -11.19 1.03
N HIS A 157 4.18 -11.80 1.05
CA HIS A 157 2.94 -11.14 1.48
C HIS A 157 3.03 -10.69 2.94
N TYR A 158 3.39 -11.60 3.85
CA TYR A 158 3.49 -11.29 5.28
C TYR A 158 4.70 -10.40 5.59
N ALA A 159 5.81 -10.54 4.88
CA ALA A 159 6.93 -9.60 4.96
C ALA A 159 6.51 -8.18 4.53
N GLY A 160 5.67 -8.04 3.50
CA GLY A 160 5.13 -6.75 3.07
C GLY A 160 4.21 -6.10 4.10
N LYS A 161 3.41 -6.90 4.82
CA LYS A 161 2.58 -6.41 5.95
C LYS A 161 3.46 -5.89 7.10
N LEU A 162 4.46 -6.68 7.49
CA LEU A 162 5.39 -6.29 8.55
C LEU A 162 6.23 -5.07 8.14
N TYR A 163 6.76 -5.06 6.93
CA TYR A 163 7.50 -3.94 6.35
C TYR A 163 6.67 -2.65 6.42
N SER A 164 5.41 -2.69 5.98
CA SER A 164 4.56 -1.50 5.96
C SER A 164 4.34 -0.93 7.36
N HIS A 165 4.13 -1.81 8.35
CA HIS A 165 3.97 -1.42 9.74
C HIS A 165 5.24 -0.82 10.35
N VAL A 166 6.40 -1.46 10.15
CA VAL A 166 7.68 -0.97 10.67
C VAL A 166 8.09 0.32 9.98
N TYR A 167 7.84 0.45 8.67
CA TYR A 167 8.08 1.66 7.91
C TYR A 167 7.23 2.83 8.40
N GLU A 168 5.94 2.59 8.69
CA GLU A 168 5.05 3.57 9.31
C GLU A 168 5.60 4.06 10.66
N ARG A 169 6.06 3.14 11.51
CA ARG A 169 6.57 3.42 12.84
C ARG A 169 7.90 4.19 12.86
N CYS A 170 8.89 3.74 12.09
CA CYS A 170 10.27 4.21 12.23
C CYS A 170 10.65 5.30 11.25
N VAL A 171 10.05 5.30 10.05
CA VAL A 171 10.40 6.25 8.99
C VAL A 171 9.33 7.32 8.92
N ILE A 172 8.09 6.93 8.62
CA ILE A 172 6.99 7.89 8.37
C ILE A 172 6.72 8.75 9.62
N ASN A 173 6.51 8.15 10.79
CA ASN A 173 6.18 8.93 11.99
C ASN A 173 7.32 9.86 12.45
N ALA A 174 8.58 9.42 12.33
CA ALA A 174 9.73 10.22 12.70
C ALA A 174 9.91 11.42 11.78
N GLU A 175 9.77 11.20 10.47
CA GLU A 175 9.95 12.26 9.47
C GLU A 175 8.74 13.21 9.41
N TRP A 176 7.51 12.71 9.56
CA TRP A 176 6.33 13.58 9.74
C TRP A 176 6.50 14.48 10.95
N LYS A 177 7.01 13.95 12.06
CA LYS A 177 7.24 14.75 13.26
C LYS A 177 8.26 15.86 12.98
N LYS A 178 9.37 15.54 12.32
CA LYS A 178 10.37 16.55 11.91
C LYS A 178 9.78 17.61 10.98
N PHE A 179 8.97 17.22 10.01
CA PHE A 179 8.32 18.14 9.07
C PHE A 179 7.31 19.06 9.79
N ILE A 180 6.46 18.50 10.65
CA ILE A 180 5.46 19.26 11.41
C ILE A 180 6.10 20.22 12.42
N GLU A 181 7.26 19.87 12.98
CA GLU A 181 8.00 20.69 13.94
C GLU A 181 8.82 21.82 13.29
N GLN A 182 8.81 21.96 11.95
CA GLN A 182 9.47 23.08 11.27
C GLN A 182 8.77 24.42 11.58
N PRO A 183 9.50 25.55 11.59
CA PRO A 183 8.91 26.88 11.76
C PRO A 183 7.83 27.17 10.70
N GLU A 184 6.78 27.92 11.07
CA GLU A 184 5.69 28.28 10.16
C GLU A 184 6.18 28.97 8.89
N GLU A 185 7.22 29.83 9.00
CA GLU A 185 7.80 30.49 7.82
C GLU A 185 8.46 29.50 6.85
N SER A 186 9.00 28.38 7.34
CA SER A 186 9.61 27.33 6.52
C SER A 186 8.55 26.45 5.84
N LEU A 187 7.39 26.27 6.49
CA LEU A 187 6.28 25.47 5.97
C LEU A 187 5.41 26.20 4.95
N LYS A 188 5.40 27.54 4.97
CA LYS A 188 4.50 28.36 4.16
C LYS A 188 4.56 28.05 2.65
N TYR A 189 5.73 27.70 2.12
CA TYR A 189 5.97 27.51 0.67
C TYR A 189 6.67 26.19 0.29
N SER A 190 6.88 25.29 1.25
CA SER A 190 7.57 24.01 1.04
C SER A 190 6.67 22.91 0.46
N TYR A 191 5.92 23.23 -0.59
CA TYR A 191 4.92 22.33 -1.18
C TYR A 191 5.52 21.05 -1.75
N GLU A 192 6.71 21.11 -2.37
CA GLU A 192 7.38 19.92 -2.91
C GLU A 192 7.70 18.91 -1.81
N GLU A 193 8.22 19.38 -0.67
CA GLU A 193 8.54 18.53 0.47
C GLU A 193 7.27 17.91 1.06
N GLY A 194 6.20 18.69 1.22
CA GLY A 194 4.90 18.19 1.64
C GLY A 194 4.34 17.12 0.69
N LEU A 195 4.42 17.33 -0.63
CA LEU A 195 3.96 16.33 -1.62
C LEU A 195 4.72 15.02 -1.53
N LEU A 196 6.05 15.09 -1.37
CA LEU A 196 6.88 13.90 -1.21
C LEU A 196 6.46 13.11 0.04
N TRP A 197 6.17 13.78 1.15
CA TRP A 197 5.69 13.13 2.36
C TRP A 197 4.28 12.53 2.21
N VAL A 198 3.38 13.19 1.50
CA VAL A 198 2.07 12.62 1.16
C VAL A 198 2.25 11.30 0.40
N VAL A 199 3.10 11.26 -0.64
CA VAL A 199 3.36 9.99 -1.37
C VAL A 199 3.92 8.90 -0.47
N VAL A 200 4.95 9.23 0.31
CA VAL A 200 5.61 8.29 1.21
C VAL A 200 4.63 7.72 2.24
N SER A 201 3.71 8.55 2.73
CA SER A 201 2.67 8.13 3.66
C SER A 201 1.61 7.21 3.05
N LEU A 202 1.35 7.33 1.74
CA LEU A 202 0.30 6.58 1.05
C LEU A 202 0.80 5.25 0.45
N GLN A 203 2.11 5.13 0.20
CA GLN A 203 2.73 3.97 -0.44
C GLN A 203 3.93 3.43 0.34
N PRO A 204 3.72 2.52 1.32
CA PRO A 204 4.82 2.01 2.13
C PRO A 204 5.88 1.28 1.30
N ILE A 205 5.47 0.42 0.36
CA ILE A 205 6.35 -0.57 -0.29
C ILE A 205 7.01 -0.01 -1.56
N ARG A 206 7.99 0.91 -1.45
CA ARG A 206 8.82 1.30 -2.62
C ARG A 206 10.30 1.50 -2.30
N SER A 207 11.11 1.21 -3.31
CA SER A 207 12.52 0.82 -3.27
C SER A 207 13.57 1.92 -3.49
N GLU A 208 13.15 3.15 -3.77
CA GLU A 208 14.08 4.21 -4.16
C GLU A 208 13.72 5.54 -3.51
N PRO A 209 14.69 6.46 -3.31
CA PRO A 209 14.43 7.83 -2.90
C PRO A 209 13.63 8.53 -4.01
N GLN A 210 12.29 8.44 -3.91
CA GLN A 210 11.33 9.03 -4.84
C GLN A 210 11.60 10.52 -5.06
N SER A 211 12.11 11.20 -4.04
CA SER A 211 12.52 12.60 -4.08
C SER A 211 13.41 12.92 -5.27
N LYS A 212 14.42 12.08 -5.60
CA LYS A 212 15.33 12.35 -6.72
C LYS A 212 14.64 12.20 -8.07
N LYS A 213 13.83 11.13 -8.25
CA LYS A 213 13.09 10.90 -9.50
C LYS A 213 12.04 11.99 -9.74
N VAL A 214 11.26 12.31 -8.72
CA VAL A 214 10.25 13.39 -8.77
C VAL A 214 10.92 14.72 -9.12
N ARG A 215 12.03 15.06 -8.46
CA ARG A 215 12.81 16.27 -8.78
C ARG A 215 13.23 16.33 -10.24
N ILE A 216 13.83 15.26 -10.77
CA ILE A 216 14.25 15.19 -12.19
C ILE A 216 13.05 15.38 -13.13
N MET A 217 11.90 14.79 -12.82
CA MET A 217 10.69 14.94 -13.65
C MET A 217 10.12 16.36 -13.60
N LEU A 218 10.13 17.00 -12.43
CA LEU A 218 9.73 18.41 -12.28
C LEU A 218 10.70 19.36 -12.98
N ASP A 219 12.01 19.12 -12.88
CA ASP A 219 13.05 19.88 -13.57
C ASP A 219 12.88 19.76 -15.10
N LYS A 220 12.54 18.56 -15.59
CA LYS A 220 12.20 18.36 -17.00
C LYS A 220 10.99 19.20 -17.41
N LEU A 221 9.89 19.17 -16.67
CA LEU A 221 8.72 20.00 -16.97
C LEU A 221 9.04 21.50 -16.96
N ALA A 222 9.92 21.95 -16.05
CA ALA A 222 10.40 23.33 -16.03
C ALA A 222 11.20 23.68 -17.29
N SER A 223 12.11 22.80 -17.73
CA SER A 223 12.90 23.02 -18.95
C SER A 223 12.03 23.09 -20.23
N GLU A 224 10.99 22.27 -20.31
CA GLU A 224 10.06 22.27 -21.44
C GLU A 224 9.18 23.53 -21.41
N SER A 225 8.74 23.94 -20.22
CA SER A 225 8.01 25.19 -20.04
C SER A 225 8.85 26.40 -20.45
N LEU A 226 10.15 26.40 -20.15
CA LEU A 226 11.08 27.43 -20.62
C LEU A 226 11.19 27.46 -22.15
N CYS A 227 11.22 26.30 -22.80
CA CYS A 227 11.23 26.20 -24.27
C CYS A 227 9.98 26.84 -24.88
N TYR A 228 8.81 26.54 -24.31
CA TYR A 228 7.53 27.13 -24.74
C TYR A 228 7.50 28.65 -24.51
N ILE A 229 8.01 29.14 -23.38
CA ILE A 229 8.11 30.58 -23.07
C ILE A 229 8.97 31.29 -24.11
N ARG A 230 10.13 30.72 -24.48
CA ARG A 230 11.02 31.29 -25.51
C ARG A 230 10.33 31.44 -26.88
N GLN A 231 9.39 30.55 -27.20
CA GLN A 231 8.64 30.61 -28.46
C GLN A 231 7.48 31.62 -28.41
N LYS A 232 6.74 31.66 -27.29
CA LYS A 232 5.49 32.42 -27.18
C LYS A 232 5.66 33.83 -26.60
N TYR A 233 6.59 34.00 -25.66
CA TYR A 233 6.88 35.25 -24.95
C TYR A 233 8.39 35.56 -25.06
N PRO A 234 8.90 35.84 -26.29
CA PRO A 234 10.33 36.05 -26.51
C PRO A 234 10.90 37.24 -25.74
N ASP A 235 10.07 38.25 -25.45
CA ASP A 235 10.44 39.45 -24.71
C ASP A 235 10.52 39.22 -23.18
N ASN A 236 10.14 38.04 -22.69
CA ASN A 236 10.19 37.71 -21.27
C ASN A 236 11.67 37.62 -20.79
N PRO A 237 12.06 38.32 -19.71
CA PRO A 237 13.44 38.33 -19.21
C PRO A 237 14.01 36.95 -18.88
N LEU A 238 13.15 35.96 -18.58
CA LEU A 238 13.53 34.57 -18.33
C LEU A 238 14.25 33.94 -19.54
N CYS A 239 13.93 34.35 -20.76
CA CYS A 239 14.53 33.81 -21.99
C CYS A 239 16.05 34.04 -22.06
N ASN A 240 16.56 35.06 -21.37
CA ASN A 240 17.97 35.46 -21.36
C ASN A 240 18.82 34.75 -20.29
N LYS A 241 18.21 33.97 -19.37
CA LYS A 241 18.97 33.18 -18.38
C LYS A 241 19.60 31.94 -19.04
N MET A 242 20.90 31.72 -18.82
CA MET A 242 21.58 30.49 -19.21
C MET A 242 21.08 29.29 -18.38
N GLU A 243 21.02 28.11 -19.02
CA GLU A 243 20.47 26.83 -18.50
C GLU A 243 21.19 26.22 -17.28
N THR A 244 22.13 26.94 -16.67
CA THR A 244 22.89 26.45 -15.51
C THR A 244 22.03 26.40 -14.26
N LYS A 245 21.34 25.25 -14.08
CA LYS A 245 20.55 24.80 -12.91
C LYS A 245 19.55 25.84 -12.41
N CYS A 246 18.25 25.54 -12.53
CA CYS A 246 17.19 26.26 -11.83
C CYS A 246 17.56 26.39 -10.33
N GLU A 247 18.05 27.55 -9.92
CA GLU A 247 18.25 27.87 -8.51
C GLU A 247 16.86 27.92 -7.88
N PHE A 248 16.65 27.10 -6.85
CA PHE A 248 15.41 27.12 -6.10
C PHE A 248 15.19 28.53 -5.54
N LEU A 249 13.97 29.04 -5.70
CA LEU A 249 13.54 30.28 -5.08
C LEU A 249 13.66 30.13 -3.54
N THR A 250 14.66 30.78 -2.95
CA THR A 250 14.93 30.74 -1.50
C THR A 250 14.27 31.89 -0.73
N GLY A 251 13.59 32.81 -1.42
CA GLY A 251 12.94 33.98 -0.84
C GLY A 251 11.44 34.05 -1.13
N ASN A 252 10.74 34.93 -0.41
CA ASN A 252 9.28 35.13 -0.51
C ASN A 252 8.86 36.08 -1.65
N VAL A 253 9.75 36.32 -2.62
CA VAL A 253 9.54 37.34 -3.67
C VAL A 253 9.98 36.75 -5.01
N SER A 254 9.11 36.83 -6.02
CA SER A 254 9.46 36.41 -7.39
C SER A 254 10.69 37.15 -7.92
N TYR A 255 11.43 36.49 -8.82
CA TYR A 255 12.51 37.15 -9.57
C TYR A 255 12.00 38.05 -10.70
N TRP A 256 10.70 37.98 -11.00
CA TRP A 256 10.08 38.63 -12.15
C TRP A 256 8.97 39.58 -11.71
N LYS A 257 8.72 40.61 -12.52
CA LYS A 257 7.55 41.50 -12.36
C LYS A 257 6.24 40.75 -12.59
N GLY A 258 5.13 41.28 -12.07
CA GLY A 258 3.83 40.60 -12.12
C GLY A 258 3.37 40.21 -13.53
N GLU A 259 3.62 41.03 -14.54
CA GLU A 259 3.29 40.71 -15.95
C GLU A 259 4.04 39.45 -16.43
N HIS A 260 5.35 39.40 -16.21
CA HIS A 260 6.18 38.26 -16.56
C HIS A 260 5.86 37.02 -15.73
N CYS A 261 5.51 37.18 -14.44
CA CYS A 261 5.03 36.06 -13.62
C CYS A 261 3.75 35.45 -14.22
N SER A 262 2.80 36.30 -14.65
CA SER A 262 1.56 35.84 -15.30
C SER A 262 1.84 35.03 -16.56
N GLU A 263 2.75 35.50 -17.43
CA GLU A 263 3.17 34.79 -18.65
C GLU A 263 3.78 33.41 -18.34
N ILE A 264 4.68 33.36 -17.35
CA ILE A 264 5.36 32.12 -16.95
C ILE A 264 4.36 31.10 -16.41
N VAL A 265 3.46 31.50 -15.51
CA VAL A 265 2.48 30.57 -14.91
C VAL A 265 1.48 30.09 -15.97
N GLN A 266 1.07 30.94 -16.90
CA GLN A 266 0.22 30.54 -18.03
C GLN A 266 0.91 29.54 -18.97
N ALA A 267 2.20 29.73 -19.24
CA ALA A 267 3.00 28.79 -20.02
C ALA A 267 3.14 27.43 -19.33
N VAL A 268 3.46 27.42 -18.02
CA VAL A 268 3.55 26.19 -17.22
C VAL A 268 2.23 25.41 -17.25
N HIS A 269 1.11 26.11 -17.06
CA HIS A 269 -0.22 25.51 -17.14
C HIS A 269 -0.48 24.88 -18.52
N TYR A 270 -0.15 25.60 -19.60
CA TYR A 270 -0.34 25.12 -20.96
C TYR A 270 0.47 23.84 -21.24
N VAL A 271 1.75 23.84 -20.89
CA VAL A 271 2.66 22.71 -21.14
C VAL A 271 2.20 21.47 -20.39
N ILE A 272 1.87 21.60 -19.10
CA ILE A 272 1.40 20.47 -18.29
C ILE A 272 0.08 19.92 -18.82
N LYS A 273 -0.90 20.78 -19.12
CA LYS A 273 -2.24 20.33 -19.53
C LYS A 273 -2.33 19.88 -20.97
N HIS A 274 -1.76 20.62 -21.90
CA HIS A 274 -1.99 20.42 -23.34
C HIS A 274 -0.85 19.71 -24.05
N GLU A 275 0.41 20.05 -23.77
CA GLU A 275 1.54 19.35 -24.42
C GLU A 275 1.79 17.98 -23.80
N TYR A 276 1.83 17.93 -22.47
CA TYR A 276 2.03 16.68 -21.74
C TYR A 276 0.73 15.91 -21.47
N GLY A 277 -0.43 16.55 -21.60
CA GLY A 277 -1.73 15.88 -21.56
C GLY A 277 -2.17 15.43 -20.17
N PHE A 278 -1.82 16.17 -19.10
CA PHE A 278 -2.23 15.81 -17.74
C PHE A 278 -3.74 15.93 -17.54
N LYS A 279 -4.40 14.82 -17.19
CA LYS A 279 -5.85 14.73 -16.98
C LYS A 279 -6.22 14.73 -15.50
N ILE A 280 -7.33 15.41 -15.17
CA ILE A 280 -7.89 15.38 -13.83
C ILE A 280 -8.58 14.04 -13.62
N ASN A 281 -8.28 13.38 -12.51
CA ASN A 281 -9.03 12.23 -12.04
C ASN A 281 -9.34 12.38 -10.55
N ASN A 282 -10.57 12.79 -10.25
CA ASN A 282 -11.08 12.86 -8.87
C ASN A 282 -11.84 11.58 -8.47
N SER A 283 -11.68 10.48 -9.21
CA SER A 283 -12.32 9.19 -8.97
C SER A 283 -11.31 8.15 -8.46
N LEU A 284 -11.73 7.36 -7.47
CA LEU A 284 -11.02 6.14 -7.07
C LEU A 284 -11.54 4.88 -7.79
N TYR A 285 -12.62 4.96 -8.57
CA TYR A 285 -13.20 3.80 -9.26
C TYR A 285 -12.29 3.25 -10.37
N GLU A 286 -11.51 4.13 -11.01
CA GLU A 286 -10.76 3.78 -12.22
C GLU A 286 -9.35 3.24 -11.94
N SER A 287 -8.80 3.45 -10.73
CA SER A 287 -7.52 2.83 -10.35
C SER A 287 -7.20 2.98 -8.86
N ARG A 288 -6.18 2.23 -8.41
CA ARG A 288 -5.45 2.44 -7.15
C ARG A 288 -5.20 3.94 -6.87
N PRO A 289 -4.95 4.35 -5.62
CA PRO A 289 -4.70 5.75 -5.22
C PRO A 289 -3.34 6.29 -5.71
N ASP A 290 -2.79 5.66 -6.75
CA ASP A 290 -1.69 6.13 -7.56
C ASP A 290 -1.99 7.53 -8.12
N HIS A 291 -3.26 7.88 -8.40
CA HIS A 291 -3.67 9.24 -8.79
C HIS A 291 -3.47 10.33 -7.72
N TYR A 292 -3.12 9.95 -6.49
CA TYR A 292 -2.81 10.88 -5.38
C TYR A 292 -1.33 10.87 -5.01
N CYS A 293 -0.52 10.09 -5.73
CA CYS A 293 0.91 9.96 -5.50
C CYS A 293 1.66 10.73 -6.58
N VAL A 294 2.36 11.82 -6.22
CA VAL A 294 3.07 12.70 -7.17
C VAL A 294 3.97 11.94 -8.15
N ASP A 295 4.67 10.89 -7.70
CA ASP A 295 5.53 10.07 -8.55
C ASP A 295 4.73 9.33 -9.63
N GLN A 296 3.56 8.79 -9.28
CA GLN A 296 2.67 8.11 -10.22
C GLN A 296 1.91 9.09 -11.12
N VAL A 297 1.51 10.24 -10.60
CA VAL A 297 0.83 11.27 -11.40
C VAL A 297 1.76 11.81 -12.48
N LEU A 298 3.04 12.03 -12.16
CA LEU A 298 4.03 12.47 -13.14
C LEU A 298 4.28 11.42 -14.24
N ILE A 299 4.13 10.12 -13.94
CA ILE A 299 4.30 9.03 -14.92
C ILE A 299 3.04 8.82 -15.75
N ASN A 300 1.89 8.65 -15.08
CA ASN A 300 0.62 8.28 -15.69
C ASN A 300 -0.15 9.48 -16.25
N ARG A 301 0.28 10.70 -15.92
CA ARG A 301 -0.33 11.98 -16.34
C ARG A 301 -1.80 12.08 -15.94
N LYS A 302 -2.17 11.46 -14.81
CA LYS A 302 -3.52 11.46 -14.24
C LYS A 302 -3.43 11.74 -12.75
N GLY A 303 -4.13 12.76 -12.25
CA GLY A 303 -4.09 13.13 -10.84
C GLY A 303 -5.26 14.00 -10.38
N SER A 304 -5.41 14.17 -9.08
CA SER A 304 -6.46 15.05 -8.52
C SER A 304 -6.22 16.52 -8.90
N SER A 305 -7.29 17.31 -8.94
CA SER A 305 -7.19 18.75 -9.27
C SER A 305 -6.21 19.49 -8.35
N LYS A 306 -6.28 19.25 -7.04
CA LYS A 306 -5.38 19.86 -6.04
C LYS A 306 -3.92 19.48 -6.30
N LEU A 307 -3.64 18.21 -6.55
CA LEU A 307 -2.28 17.72 -6.78
C LEU A 307 -1.66 18.31 -8.05
N LEU A 308 -2.44 18.42 -9.13
CA LEU A 308 -1.95 19.02 -10.39
C LEU A 308 -1.60 20.50 -10.22
N LEU A 309 -2.39 21.27 -9.47
CA LEU A 309 -2.10 22.68 -9.18
C LEU A 309 -0.80 22.82 -8.36
N VAL A 310 -0.55 21.93 -7.41
CA VAL A 310 0.71 21.96 -6.65
C VAL A 310 1.90 21.54 -7.51
N ILE A 311 1.72 20.63 -8.48
CA ILE A 311 2.76 20.33 -9.46
C ILE A 311 3.07 21.58 -10.30
N GLU A 312 2.04 22.30 -10.76
CA GLU A 312 2.20 23.58 -11.47
C GLU A 312 2.96 24.61 -10.61
N SER A 313 2.65 24.73 -9.31
CA SER A 313 3.37 25.64 -8.41
C SER A 313 4.84 25.24 -8.21
N CYS A 314 5.13 23.94 -8.09
CA CYS A 314 6.50 23.44 -7.97
C CYS A 314 7.34 23.69 -9.23
N VAL A 315 6.72 23.67 -10.41
CA VAL A 315 7.38 23.99 -11.69
C VAL A 315 7.57 25.50 -11.84
N ALA A 316 6.57 26.31 -11.49
CA ALA A 316 6.67 27.77 -11.51
C ALA A 316 7.75 28.30 -10.55
N ASN A 317 7.86 27.72 -9.35
CA ASN A 317 8.92 28.06 -8.38
C ASN A 317 10.34 27.80 -8.96
N ARG A 318 10.53 26.74 -9.75
CA ARG A 318 11.82 26.45 -10.43
C ARG A 318 12.16 27.48 -11.51
N LEU A 319 11.14 28.13 -12.08
CA LEU A 319 11.30 29.20 -13.05
C LEU A 319 11.42 30.58 -12.41
N GLY A 320 11.45 30.69 -11.08
CA GLY A 320 11.65 31.96 -10.38
C GLY A 320 10.36 32.74 -10.08
N VAL A 321 9.18 32.10 -10.16
CA VAL A 321 7.90 32.71 -9.77
C VAL A 321 7.48 32.19 -8.41
N HIS A 322 7.24 33.09 -7.47
CA HIS A 322 6.66 32.79 -6.17
C HIS A 322 5.15 32.57 -6.29
N ILE A 323 4.68 31.40 -5.85
CA ILE A 323 3.28 30.98 -5.92
C ILE A 323 2.73 30.66 -4.52
N GLU A 324 1.57 31.24 -4.22
CA GLU A 324 0.73 30.91 -3.08
C GLU A 324 -0.48 30.06 -3.54
N VAL A 325 -0.88 29.08 -2.74
CA VAL A 325 -2.07 28.26 -3.01
C VAL A 325 -3.22 28.77 -2.16
N HIS A 326 -4.33 29.18 -2.79
CA HIS A 326 -5.51 29.69 -2.10
C HIS A 326 -6.67 28.70 -2.20
N LYS A 327 -7.40 28.49 -1.10
CA LYS A 327 -8.62 27.67 -1.03
C LYS A 327 -9.88 28.54 -0.99
N ASN A 328 -10.95 28.10 -1.64
CA ASN A 328 -12.26 28.75 -1.54
C ASN A 328 -12.82 28.68 -0.09
N VAL A 329 -13.70 29.62 0.27
CA VAL A 329 -14.30 29.79 1.61
C VAL A 329 -15.48 28.82 1.84
N THR A 330 -15.89 28.06 0.83
CA THR A 330 -17.03 27.12 0.88
C THR A 330 -16.87 26.01 1.93
N GLY A 331 -15.65 25.71 2.37
CA GLY A 331 -15.34 24.77 3.45
C GLY A 331 -15.56 23.29 3.10
N HIS A 332 -15.91 22.96 1.86
CA HIS A 332 -16.20 21.59 1.42
C HIS A 332 -14.90 20.84 1.04
N VAL A 333 -14.86 19.52 1.26
CA VAL A 333 -13.63 18.73 1.02
C VAL A 333 -13.18 18.73 -0.45
N LEU A 334 -14.13 18.89 -1.38
CA LEU A 334 -13.88 19.04 -2.81
C LEU A 334 -13.66 20.49 -3.26
N ASP A 335 -13.47 21.42 -2.34
CA ASP A 335 -13.23 22.83 -2.65
C ASP A 335 -12.11 23.02 -3.65
N THR A 336 -12.31 24.02 -4.50
CA THR A 336 -11.44 24.37 -5.60
C THR A 336 -10.27 25.22 -5.09
N TRP A 337 -9.09 24.96 -5.63
CA TRP A 337 -7.88 25.72 -5.35
C TRP A 337 -7.52 26.59 -6.55
N LYS A 338 -6.86 27.72 -6.29
CA LYS A 338 -6.21 28.53 -7.32
C LYS A 338 -4.79 28.88 -6.90
N LEU A 339 -3.94 29.05 -7.91
CA LEU A 339 -2.59 29.56 -7.75
C LEU A 339 -2.64 31.08 -7.82
N TYR A 340 -1.98 31.73 -6.87
CA TYR A 340 -1.82 33.17 -6.77
C TYR A 340 -0.33 33.50 -6.86
N PHE A 341 0.06 34.32 -7.84
CA PHE A 341 1.46 34.72 -8.01
C PHE A 341 1.69 36.11 -7.41
N VAL A 342 2.89 36.35 -6.90
CA VAL A 342 3.30 37.66 -6.36
C VAL A 342 4.57 38.13 -7.08
N GLY A 343 4.45 39.15 -7.94
CA GLY A 343 5.57 39.74 -8.67
C GLY A 343 6.55 40.49 -7.77
N GLN A 344 7.78 40.69 -8.27
CA GLN A 344 8.84 41.45 -7.61
C GLN A 344 8.44 42.90 -7.32
N ASP A 345 7.60 43.48 -8.19
CA ASP A 345 7.05 44.82 -8.12
C ASP A 345 5.79 44.91 -7.23
N GLY A 346 5.40 43.81 -6.57
CA GLY A 346 4.17 43.73 -5.78
C GLY A 346 2.91 43.52 -6.60
N VAL A 347 3.00 43.49 -7.94
CA VAL A 347 1.86 43.16 -8.79
C VAL A 347 1.59 41.66 -8.69
N SER A 348 0.40 41.32 -8.23
CA SER A 348 -0.03 39.96 -7.96
C SER A 348 -1.33 39.62 -8.68
N GLY A 349 -1.62 38.33 -8.82
CA GLY A 349 -2.82 37.90 -9.51
C GLY A 349 -3.06 36.39 -9.45
N TYR A 350 -4.26 35.99 -9.82
CA TYR A 350 -4.64 34.58 -9.93
C TYR A 350 -4.31 34.02 -11.32
N LEU A 351 -3.94 32.74 -11.36
CA LEU A 351 -3.85 32.01 -12.61
C LEU A 351 -5.24 31.93 -13.27
N ASN A 352 -5.33 32.44 -14.50
CA ASN A 352 -6.51 32.35 -15.34
C ASN A 352 -6.46 31.10 -16.22
N ALA A 353 -7.63 30.52 -16.51
CA ALA A 353 -7.72 29.43 -17.47
C ALA A 353 -7.27 29.90 -18.85
N CYS A 354 -6.44 29.11 -19.53
CA CYS A 354 -6.09 29.39 -20.92
C CYS A 354 -7.32 29.24 -21.85
N GLU A 355 -7.27 29.81 -23.05
CA GLU A 355 -8.40 29.80 -23.98
C GLU A 355 -8.89 28.41 -24.36
N ILE A 356 -7.99 27.42 -24.39
CA ILE A 356 -8.33 26.01 -24.67
C ILE A 356 -9.12 25.44 -23.49
N CYS A 357 -8.65 25.63 -22.26
CA CYS A 357 -9.35 25.20 -21.04
C CYS A 357 -10.73 25.88 -20.90
N LYS A 358 -10.87 27.15 -21.30
CA LYS A 358 -12.17 27.86 -21.29
C LYS A 358 -13.21 27.21 -22.21
N LYS A 359 -12.78 26.50 -23.25
CA LYS A 359 -13.65 25.81 -24.23
C LYS A 359 -13.93 24.35 -23.87
N ASP A 360 -13.19 23.78 -22.93
CA ASP A 360 -13.34 22.40 -22.48
C ASP A 360 -14.05 22.35 -21.12
N PRO A 361 -15.32 21.92 -21.05
CA PRO A 361 -16.07 21.84 -19.79
C PRO A 361 -15.50 20.83 -18.79
N SER A 362 -14.59 19.93 -19.22
CA SER A 362 -13.87 19.00 -18.34
C SER A 362 -12.55 19.56 -17.79
N SER A 363 -12.07 20.67 -18.37
CA SER A 363 -10.83 21.34 -17.99
C SER A 363 -11.05 22.36 -16.86
N LEU A 364 -10.95 21.85 -15.63
CA LEU A 364 -10.78 22.59 -14.38
C LEU A 364 -11.96 23.44 -13.87
N SER A 365 -12.16 23.25 -12.57
CA SER A 365 -12.55 24.19 -11.52
C SER A 365 -11.87 25.58 -11.51
N ILE A 366 -11.15 25.98 -12.57
CA ILE A 366 -10.71 27.37 -12.75
C ILE A 366 -11.90 28.25 -13.20
N VAL A 367 -12.96 27.65 -13.75
CA VAL A 367 -14.16 28.32 -14.26
C VAL A 367 -15.23 28.54 -13.18
N MET A 368 -14.86 28.86 -11.94
CA MET A 368 -15.78 29.61 -11.10
C MET A 368 -15.57 31.08 -11.43
N SER A 369 -16.54 31.67 -12.11
CA SER A 369 -16.60 33.11 -12.45
C SER A 369 -16.61 33.99 -11.20
N GLU A 370 -17.05 33.43 -10.07
CA GLU A 370 -17.06 34.08 -8.77
C GLU A 370 -15.98 33.43 -7.90
N TRP A 371 -14.83 34.09 -7.79
CA TRP A 371 -13.77 33.73 -6.86
C TRP A 371 -13.66 34.81 -5.80
N GLN A 372 -14.03 34.47 -4.57
CA GLN A 372 -13.75 35.31 -3.42
C GLN A 372 -12.33 35.03 -2.94
N GLU A 373 -11.65 36.07 -2.46
CA GLU A 373 -10.28 35.97 -1.97
C GLU A 373 -10.19 34.88 -0.89
N GLY A 374 -9.50 33.80 -1.23
CA GLY A 374 -9.42 32.59 -0.43
C GLY A 374 -8.37 32.70 0.66
N GLN A 375 -8.46 31.81 1.66
CA GLN A 375 -7.39 31.67 2.65
C GLN A 375 -6.16 31.04 2.00
N THR A 376 -4.98 31.55 2.33
CA THR A 376 -3.70 30.93 1.96
C THR A 376 -3.59 29.55 2.60
N VAL A 377 -2.99 28.62 1.86
CA VAL A 377 -2.75 27.25 2.28
C VAL A 377 -1.24 27.02 2.31
N ASP A 378 -0.72 26.74 3.49
CA ASP A 378 0.68 26.34 3.71
C ASP A 378 0.91 24.87 3.31
N ALA A 379 2.16 24.39 3.36
CA ALA A 379 2.46 23.01 2.99
C ALA A 379 1.75 21.98 3.88
N LEU A 380 1.56 22.28 5.17
CA LEU A 380 0.86 21.39 6.10
C LEU A 380 -0.64 21.32 5.79
N GLY A 381 -1.31 22.45 5.63
CA GLY A 381 -2.72 22.55 5.24
C GLY A 381 -2.98 21.94 3.86
N MET A 382 -2.00 22.01 2.96
CA MET A 382 -2.04 21.32 1.67
C MET A 382 -2.06 19.80 1.86
N CYS A 383 -1.12 19.25 2.64
CA CYS A 383 -1.07 17.83 2.97
C CYS A 383 -2.38 17.35 3.61
N GLN A 384 -2.90 18.09 4.60
CA GLN A 384 -4.19 17.80 5.24
C GLN A 384 -5.32 17.72 4.23
N SER A 385 -5.43 18.71 3.35
CA SER A 385 -6.53 18.80 2.37
C SER A 385 -6.48 17.71 1.30
N ILE A 386 -5.29 17.29 0.89
CA ILE A 386 -5.11 16.18 -0.06
C ILE A 386 -5.50 14.86 0.62
N ILE A 387 -5.01 14.59 1.84
CA ILE A 387 -5.36 13.37 2.56
C ILE A 387 -6.85 13.33 2.90
N GLN A 388 -7.46 14.45 3.30
CA GLN A 388 -8.91 14.56 3.49
C GLN A 388 -9.70 14.21 2.22
N GLN A 389 -9.25 14.69 1.05
CA GLN A 389 -9.88 14.33 -0.22
C GLN A 389 -9.77 12.83 -0.50
N ILE A 390 -8.62 12.21 -0.21
CA ILE A 390 -8.44 10.75 -0.36
C ILE A 390 -9.38 9.98 0.56
N VAL A 391 -9.47 10.39 1.84
CA VAL A 391 -10.37 9.78 2.82
C VAL A 391 -11.82 9.90 2.34
N PHE A 392 -12.26 11.09 1.95
CA PHE A 392 -13.60 11.34 1.43
C PHE A 392 -13.92 10.48 0.22
N LEU A 393 -13.00 10.39 -0.75
CA LEU A 393 -13.23 9.57 -1.94
C LEU A 393 -13.19 8.08 -1.64
N ALA A 394 -12.36 7.64 -0.69
CA ALA A 394 -12.34 6.25 -0.24
C ALA A 394 -13.65 5.90 0.46
N GLU A 395 -14.21 6.83 1.25
CA GLU A 395 -15.56 6.70 1.80
C GLU A 395 -16.61 6.62 0.68
N CYS A 396 -16.56 7.50 -0.33
CA CYS A 396 -17.47 7.47 -1.48
C CYS A 396 -17.36 6.17 -2.30
N TRP A 397 -16.14 5.66 -2.49
CA TRP A 397 -15.88 4.40 -3.19
C TRP A 397 -16.53 3.24 -2.45
N LEU A 398 -16.39 3.20 -1.13
CA LEU A 398 -17.05 2.22 -0.28
C LEU A 398 -18.57 2.41 -0.21
N LYS A 399 -19.07 3.64 -0.34
CA LYS A 399 -20.51 3.96 -0.40
C LYS A 399 -21.14 3.58 -1.74
N GLY A 400 -20.46 3.76 -2.88
CA GLY A 400 -21.05 3.45 -4.18
C GLY A 400 -21.18 1.96 -4.45
N GLU A 401 -20.26 1.13 -3.94
CA GLU A 401 -20.45 -0.33 -3.89
C GLU A 401 -21.69 -0.71 -3.06
N ARG A 402 -22.11 0.12 -2.10
CA ARG A 402 -23.36 -0.07 -1.31
C ARG A 402 -24.62 0.47 -1.97
N TRP A 403 -24.52 1.52 -2.78
CA TRP A 403 -25.67 2.07 -3.50
C TRP A 403 -26.16 1.10 -4.57
N GLN A 404 -25.23 0.38 -5.21
CA GLN A 404 -25.59 -0.77 -6.02
C GLN A 404 -26.29 -1.81 -5.13
N ALA A 405 -25.82 -2.01 -3.89
CA ALA A 405 -26.37 -2.92 -2.88
C ALA A 405 -27.74 -2.58 -2.24
N GLY A 406 -28.38 -1.46 -2.62
CA GLY A 406 -29.77 -1.17 -2.22
C GLY A 406 -30.00 -0.70 -0.76
N GLU A 407 -28.97 -0.29 0.00
CA GLU A 407 -29.14 0.17 1.39
C GLU A 407 -28.95 1.69 1.61
N PRO A 408 -29.61 2.31 2.63
CA PRO A 408 -29.52 3.76 2.90
C PRO A 408 -28.12 4.22 3.33
N VAL A 409 -27.82 5.52 3.13
CA VAL A 409 -26.53 6.16 3.45
C VAL A 409 -26.33 6.29 4.97
N LEU A 410 -25.92 5.18 5.56
CA LEU A 410 -25.80 4.96 7.00
C LEU A 410 -24.57 5.64 7.62
N TYR A 411 -23.64 6.08 6.78
CA TYR A 411 -22.37 6.69 7.20
C TYR A 411 -22.51 8.17 7.59
N ASP A 412 -23.50 8.87 7.05
CA ASP A 412 -23.72 10.32 7.29
C ASP A 412 -24.67 10.58 8.47
N LEU A 413 -25.24 9.51 9.05
CA LEU A 413 -26.25 9.52 10.12
C LEU A 413 -25.69 9.02 11.45
N LEU A 414 -24.39 9.20 11.72
CA LEU A 414 -23.76 8.63 12.93
C LEU A 414 -22.84 9.65 13.59
N ASP A 415 -23.44 10.66 14.20
CA ASP A 415 -22.85 11.42 15.30
C ASP A 415 -23.17 10.74 16.66
N GLU A 416 -22.70 11.34 17.76
CA GLU A 416 -22.88 10.81 19.12
C GLU A 416 -24.38 10.63 19.48
N GLU A 417 -25.29 11.33 18.79
CA GLU A 417 -26.75 11.31 19.04
C GLU A 417 -27.50 10.22 18.25
N THR A 418 -26.98 9.77 17.12
CA THR A 418 -27.70 8.89 16.16
C THR A 418 -27.33 7.41 16.25
N TYR A 419 -26.52 7.02 17.24
CA TYR A 419 -26.04 5.65 17.48
C TYR A 419 -27.14 4.59 17.74
N ASN A 420 -28.38 5.01 17.96
CA ASN A 420 -29.43 4.17 18.54
C ASN A 420 -30.13 3.20 17.58
N GLN A 421 -30.06 3.40 16.26
CA GLN A 421 -30.87 2.63 15.31
C GLN A 421 -30.13 1.69 14.33
N PRO A 422 -28.86 1.89 13.91
CA PRO A 422 -28.43 1.20 12.68
C PRO A 422 -27.25 0.21 12.84
N ILE A 423 -26.86 -0.16 14.06
CA ILE A 423 -25.76 -1.12 14.30
C ILE A 423 -25.97 -2.46 13.59
N ARG A 424 -27.21 -2.95 13.46
CA ARG A 424 -27.48 -4.25 12.81
C ARG A 424 -27.33 -4.17 11.27
N LEU A 425 -27.75 -3.06 10.67
CA LEU A 425 -27.58 -2.75 9.25
C LEU A 425 -26.10 -2.51 8.90
N LEU A 426 -25.33 -1.97 9.85
CA LEU A 426 -23.86 -1.86 9.80
C LEU A 426 -23.11 -3.19 9.81
N PHE A 427 -23.74 -4.33 10.10
CA PHE A 427 -23.07 -5.64 9.95
C PHE A 427 -23.51 -6.36 8.69
N THR A 428 -24.77 -6.20 8.25
CA THR A 428 -25.29 -6.84 7.04
C THR A 428 -24.74 -6.21 5.76
N ALA A 429 -24.68 -4.87 5.65
CA ALA A 429 -24.12 -4.21 4.47
C ALA A 429 -22.62 -4.45 4.25
N TRP A 430 -21.91 -4.95 5.27
CA TRP A 430 -20.44 -4.97 5.30
C TRP A 430 -19.83 -6.32 4.98
N GLN A 431 -20.64 -7.39 4.93
CA GLN A 431 -20.21 -8.70 4.45
C GLN A 431 -19.80 -8.67 2.96
N HIS A 432 -20.27 -7.66 2.22
CA HIS A 432 -20.02 -7.51 0.78
C HIS A 432 -18.89 -6.53 0.43
N VAL A 433 -18.27 -5.89 1.42
CA VAL A 433 -17.18 -4.94 1.16
C VAL A 433 -15.83 -5.62 1.30
N GLU A 434 -14.99 -5.48 0.27
CA GLU A 434 -13.64 -6.04 0.29
C GLU A 434 -12.80 -5.45 1.44
N HIS A 435 -12.52 -6.28 2.44
CA HIS A 435 -11.85 -5.92 3.69
C HIS A 435 -10.52 -5.15 3.54
N TRP A 436 -9.76 -5.39 2.48
CA TRP A 436 -8.52 -4.66 2.22
C TRP A 436 -8.77 -3.17 1.89
N LYS A 437 -9.92 -2.82 1.30
CA LYS A 437 -10.32 -1.42 1.07
C LYS A 437 -10.57 -0.70 2.39
N MET A 438 -11.16 -1.40 3.35
CA MET A 438 -11.40 -0.87 4.69
C MET A 438 -10.10 -0.69 5.48
N SER A 439 -9.18 -1.66 5.41
CA SER A 439 -7.84 -1.50 5.99
C SER A 439 -7.10 -0.31 5.37
N ARG A 440 -7.34 -0.03 4.09
CA ARG A 440 -6.75 1.10 3.37
C ARG A 440 -7.37 2.44 3.77
N LEU A 441 -8.70 2.51 3.92
CA LEU A 441 -9.36 3.68 4.48
C LEU A 441 -8.86 3.96 5.90
N TYR A 442 -8.75 2.92 6.73
CA TYR A 442 -8.19 3.05 8.09
C TYR A 442 -6.77 3.62 8.08
N HIS A 443 -5.92 3.15 7.16
CA HIS A 443 -4.59 3.71 6.96
C HIS A 443 -4.63 5.22 6.64
N TYR A 444 -5.45 5.64 5.68
CA TYR A 444 -5.58 7.06 5.32
C TYR A 444 -6.15 7.92 6.44
N MET A 445 -7.12 7.40 7.18
CA MET A 445 -7.67 8.07 8.33
C MET A 445 -6.65 8.21 9.46
N HIS A 446 -5.78 7.22 9.65
CA HIS A 446 -4.69 7.30 10.61
C HIS A 446 -3.65 8.34 10.19
N GLN A 447 -3.28 8.40 8.91
CA GLN A 447 -2.42 9.47 8.38
C GLN A 447 -3.09 10.85 8.55
N LEU A 448 -4.40 10.95 8.29
CA LEU A 448 -5.14 12.19 8.53
C LEU A 448 -5.12 12.58 10.00
N LEU A 449 -5.27 11.63 10.93
CA LEU A 449 -5.24 11.90 12.37
C LEU A 449 -3.86 12.42 12.83
N ASN A 450 -2.78 11.88 12.26
CA ASN A 450 -1.42 12.31 12.57
C ASN A 450 -1.20 13.80 12.23
N ILE A 451 -1.81 14.28 11.15
CA ILE A 451 -1.68 15.67 10.69
C ILE A 451 -2.79 16.57 11.24
N ASN A 452 -3.99 16.02 11.46
CA ASN A 452 -5.19 16.73 11.90
C ASN A 452 -5.87 15.96 13.05
N LYS A 453 -5.59 16.39 14.28
CA LYS A 453 -6.08 15.78 15.54
C LYS A 453 -7.56 16.09 15.83
N SER A 454 -8.42 16.09 14.82
CA SER A 454 -9.86 16.33 14.96
C SER A 454 -10.58 15.20 15.71
N HIS A 455 -11.50 15.56 16.60
CA HIS A 455 -12.38 14.60 17.28
C HIS A 455 -13.25 13.80 16.30
N GLN A 456 -13.66 14.38 15.18
CA GLN A 456 -14.43 13.67 14.15
C GLN A 456 -13.61 12.53 13.51
N THR A 457 -12.33 12.77 13.23
CA THR A 457 -11.41 11.74 12.71
C THR A 457 -11.23 10.62 13.72
N GLN A 458 -11.12 10.95 15.02
CA GLN A 458 -11.03 9.95 16.09
C GLN A 458 -12.29 9.09 16.20
N GLY A 459 -13.49 9.69 16.10
CA GLY A 459 -14.76 8.98 16.11
C GLY A 459 -14.91 8.01 14.93
N LYS A 460 -14.57 8.48 13.72
CA LYS A 460 -14.57 7.62 12.52
C LYS A 460 -13.52 6.50 12.60
N LEU A 461 -12.33 6.75 13.15
CA LEU A 461 -11.32 5.71 13.39
C LEU A 461 -11.76 4.68 14.42
N LEU A 462 -12.44 5.11 15.49
CA LEU A 462 -13.07 4.21 16.45
C LEU A 462 -14.10 3.32 15.74
N HIS A 463 -14.94 3.90 14.88
CA HIS A 463 -15.93 3.16 14.10
C HIS A 463 -15.28 2.14 13.16
N LEU A 464 -14.25 2.55 12.40
CA LEU A 464 -13.48 1.62 11.57
C LEU A 464 -12.79 0.54 12.41
N SER A 465 -12.34 0.84 13.63
CA SER A 465 -11.76 -0.17 14.53
C SER A 465 -12.81 -1.20 14.95
N ILE A 466 -14.04 -0.76 15.23
CA ILE A 466 -15.19 -1.64 15.52
C ILE A 466 -15.48 -2.54 14.31
N LEU A 467 -15.59 -1.94 13.12
CA LEU A 467 -15.94 -2.63 11.88
C LEU A 467 -14.87 -3.58 11.38
N LEU A 468 -13.62 -3.13 11.40
CA LEU A 468 -12.46 -3.95 11.10
C LEU A 468 -12.19 -4.98 12.19
N ARG A 469 -13.00 -5.00 13.25
CA ARG A 469 -12.82 -5.88 14.41
C ARG A 469 -11.45 -5.76 15.04
N ILE A 470 -10.69 -4.71 14.72
CA ILE A 470 -9.41 -4.35 15.34
C ILE A 470 -9.75 -3.80 16.72
N ASN A 471 -10.02 -4.73 17.63
CA ASN A 471 -10.37 -4.45 19.01
C ASN A 471 -9.13 -3.92 19.74
N SER A 472 -8.98 -2.59 19.75
CA SER A 472 -8.20 -1.96 20.80
C SER A 472 -9.02 -2.01 22.10
N LYS A 473 -8.32 -2.18 23.23
CA LYS A 473 -8.90 -2.11 24.58
C LYS A 473 -9.64 -0.78 24.77
N ASP A 474 -9.11 0.27 24.16
CA ASP A 474 -9.71 1.60 24.02
C ASP A 474 -11.08 1.57 23.31
N THR A 475 -11.27 0.76 22.27
CA THR A 475 -12.57 0.63 21.59
C THR A 475 -13.63 0.04 22.51
N LEU A 476 -13.28 -1.02 23.22
CA LEU A 476 -14.18 -1.65 24.20
C LEU A 476 -14.46 -0.70 25.38
N GLU A 477 -13.44 0.02 25.87
CA GLU A 477 -13.57 1.00 26.95
C GLU A 477 -14.50 2.16 26.55
N LYS A 478 -14.32 2.76 25.36
CA LYS A 478 -15.19 3.81 24.84
C LYS A 478 -16.63 3.36 24.66
N LEU A 479 -16.86 2.15 24.15
CA LEU A 479 -18.20 1.58 24.03
C LEU A 479 -18.83 1.26 25.39
N LEU A 480 -18.03 0.82 26.36
CA LEU A 480 -18.50 0.61 27.74
C LEU A 480 -18.84 1.94 28.41
N GLU A 481 -18.06 2.99 28.19
CA GLU A 481 -18.37 4.33 28.67
C GLU A 481 -19.65 4.88 28.03
N PHE A 482 -19.79 4.77 26.71
CA PHE A 482 -21.02 5.13 25.99
C PHE A 482 -22.23 4.37 26.55
N ARG A 483 -22.11 3.06 26.75
CA ARG A 483 -23.15 2.24 27.39
C ARG A 483 -23.51 2.76 28.79
N ARG A 484 -22.53 3.16 29.60
CA ARG A 484 -22.77 3.71 30.96
C ARG A 484 -23.55 5.03 30.89
N ARG A 485 -23.26 5.89 29.91
CA ARG A 485 -23.97 7.16 29.71
C ARG A 485 -25.45 6.96 29.32
N MET A 486 -25.79 5.88 28.63
CA MET A 486 -27.15 5.64 28.12
C MET A 486 -28.18 5.19 29.17
N GLY A 487 -27.78 4.84 30.40
CA GLY A 487 -28.68 4.36 31.46
C GLY A 487 -29.32 2.99 31.18
N GLN A 488 -30.19 2.91 30.15
CA GLN A 488 -30.81 1.69 29.64
C GLN A 488 -30.43 1.43 28.18
N PRO A 489 -29.30 0.72 27.92
CA PRO A 489 -28.88 0.44 26.56
C PRO A 489 -29.81 -0.58 25.87
N PRO A 490 -30.12 -0.39 24.57
CA PRO A 490 -30.92 -1.34 23.79
C PRO A 490 -30.25 -2.72 23.73
N ASN A 491 -31.05 -3.78 23.56
CA ASN A 491 -30.55 -5.17 23.53
C ASN A 491 -29.47 -5.38 22.47
N THR A 492 -29.59 -4.71 21.32
CA THR A 492 -28.62 -4.69 20.23
C THR A 492 -27.22 -4.23 20.67
N MET A 493 -27.11 -3.24 21.56
CA MET A 493 -25.84 -2.79 22.11
C MET A 493 -25.22 -3.84 23.04
N ARG A 494 -26.04 -4.56 23.81
CA ARG A 494 -25.56 -5.70 24.65
C ARG A 494 -25.08 -6.86 23.79
N ASP A 495 -25.75 -7.16 22.68
CA ASP A 495 -25.34 -8.18 21.72
C ASP A 495 -24.04 -7.77 21.00
N LEU A 496 -23.92 -6.51 20.58
CA LEU A 496 -22.69 -5.95 19.99
C LEU A 496 -21.52 -6.06 20.95
N LEU A 497 -21.68 -5.62 22.20
CA LEU A 497 -20.62 -5.71 23.20
C LEU A 497 -20.20 -7.16 23.48
N ARG A 498 -21.13 -8.11 23.48
CA ARG A 498 -20.83 -9.54 23.59
C ARG A 498 -20.06 -10.05 22.37
N MET A 499 -20.46 -9.67 21.16
CA MET A 499 -19.77 -10.01 19.93
C MET A 499 -18.35 -9.45 19.91
N LEU A 500 -18.19 -8.16 20.23
CA LEU A 500 -16.89 -7.49 20.31
C LEU A 500 -16.01 -8.11 21.39
N ALA A 501 -16.52 -8.36 22.60
CA ALA A 501 -15.76 -9.03 23.65
C ALA A 501 -15.31 -10.45 23.23
N SER A 502 -16.16 -11.17 22.51
CA SER A 502 -15.85 -12.49 21.97
C SER A 502 -14.72 -12.42 20.93
N VAL A 503 -14.82 -11.50 19.97
CA VAL A 503 -13.80 -11.24 18.94
C VAL A 503 -12.48 -10.78 19.55
N ASP A 504 -12.52 -9.85 20.50
CA ASP A 504 -11.36 -9.34 21.26
C ASP A 504 -10.65 -10.46 22.04
N LYS A 505 -11.42 -11.34 22.68
CA LYS A 505 -10.89 -12.54 23.35
C LYS A 505 -10.16 -13.43 22.34
N ARG A 506 -10.76 -13.72 21.18
CA ARG A 506 -10.10 -14.52 20.11
C ARG A 506 -8.83 -13.85 19.59
N ALA A 507 -8.86 -12.53 19.38
CA ALA A 507 -7.69 -11.74 19.02
C ALA A 507 -6.55 -11.94 19.99
N ARG A 508 -6.83 -11.74 21.29
CA ARG A 508 -5.83 -11.88 22.35
C ARG A 508 -5.26 -13.28 22.40
N THR A 509 -6.11 -14.31 22.24
CA THR A 509 -5.64 -15.69 22.19
C THR A 509 -4.68 -15.90 21.02
N ARG A 510 -4.99 -15.40 19.82
CA ARG A 510 -4.10 -15.51 18.64
C ARG A 510 -2.83 -14.70 18.78
N VAL A 511 -2.91 -13.48 19.32
CA VAL A 511 -1.73 -12.65 19.62
C VAL A 511 -0.85 -13.34 20.67
N SER A 512 -1.44 -14.00 21.66
CA SER A 512 -0.71 -14.80 22.66
C SER A 512 -0.06 -16.04 22.05
N GLU A 513 -0.77 -16.77 21.18
CA GLU A 513 -0.22 -17.88 20.40
C GLU A 513 0.97 -17.41 19.57
N LEU A 514 0.82 -16.30 18.83
CA LEU A 514 1.91 -15.71 18.07
C LEU A 514 3.08 -15.34 19.00
N LYS A 515 2.82 -14.68 20.13
CA LYS A 515 3.87 -14.32 21.10
C LYS A 515 4.66 -15.54 21.56
N ASN A 516 3.99 -16.66 21.80
CA ASN A 516 4.64 -17.92 22.15
C ASN A 516 5.45 -18.53 20.99
N LEU A 517 4.95 -18.41 19.74
CA LEU A 517 5.68 -18.83 18.54
C LEU A 517 6.90 -17.94 18.25
N LEU A 518 6.86 -16.66 18.63
CA LEU A 518 8.00 -15.73 18.50
C LEU A 518 9.09 -16.00 19.56
N SER A 519 8.69 -16.43 20.76
CA SER A 519 9.63 -16.74 21.85
C SER A 519 10.25 -18.14 21.73
N THR A 520 9.50 -19.12 21.21
CA THR A 520 10.02 -20.47 20.95
C THR A 520 10.70 -20.50 19.59
N ALA A 521 11.99 -20.86 19.55
CA ALA A 521 12.68 -21.05 18.28
C ALA A 521 11.99 -22.19 17.51
N VAL A 522 11.23 -21.85 16.46
CA VAL A 522 10.56 -22.83 15.60
C VAL A 522 11.63 -23.71 14.96
N THR A 523 11.76 -24.96 15.39
CA THR A 523 12.92 -25.81 15.05
C THR A 523 12.92 -26.28 13.59
N SER A 524 11.79 -26.24 12.88
CA SER A 524 11.71 -26.55 11.44
C SER A 524 10.46 -25.97 10.74
N TYR A 525 10.48 -25.84 9.41
CA TYR A 525 9.27 -25.52 8.62
C TYR A 525 8.17 -26.60 8.77
N SER A 526 8.55 -27.88 8.97
CA SER A 526 7.63 -28.98 9.23
C SER A 526 6.92 -28.89 10.59
N SER A 527 7.42 -28.06 11.51
CA SER A 527 6.75 -27.76 12.80
C SER A 527 5.64 -26.70 12.70
N LEU A 528 5.42 -26.13 11.51
CA LEU A 528 4.21 -25.35 11.17
C LEU A 528 3.02 -26.28 10.86
N ASN A 529 2.87 -27.38 11.61
CA ASN A 529 1.75 -28.29 11.47
C ASN A 529 0.44 -27.48 11.61
N PRO A 530 -0.43 -27.43 10.58
CA PRO A 530 -1.71 -26.71 10.63
C PRO A 530 -2.58 -27.15 11.81
N LEU A 531 -2.43 -28.41 12.27
CA LEU A 531 -3.14 -28.98 13.41
C LEU A 531 -2.70 -28.40 14.77
N ALA A 532 -1.48 -27.86 14.87
CA ALA A 532 -0.98 -27.29 16.12
C ALA A 532 -1.52 -25.88 16.38
N SER A 533 -2.03 -25.18 15.35
CA SER A 533 -2.91 -24.04 15.53
C SER A 533 -4.33 -24.57 15.60
N VAL A 534 -4.94 -24.62 16.80
CA VAL A 534 -6.35 -25.02 16.93
C VAL A 534 -7.18 -24.09 16.04
N PRO A 535 -7.84 -24.59 15.00
CA PRO A 535 -8.72 -23.76 14.20
C PRO A 535 -9.95 -23.38 15.02
N TRP A 536 -10.48 -22.17 14.84
CA TRP A 536 -11.76 -21.88 15.47
C TRP A 536 -12.86 -22.61 14.71
N PRO A 537 -13.80 -23.25 15.42
CA PRO A 537 -15.02 -23.78 14.81
C PRO A 537 -15.76 -22.68 14.07
N HIS A 538 -16.19 -22.96 12.85
CA HIS A 538 -17.22 -22.17 12.19
C HIS A 538 -18.48 -22.22 13.05
N GLY A 539 -18.80 -21.10 13.71
CA GLY A 539 -20.01 -20.96 14.53
C GLY A 539 -19.98 -21.79 15.82
N TRP A 540 -19.99 -21.09 16.96
CA TRP A 540 -20.03 -21.62 18.34
C TRP A 540 -18.72 -22.24 18.88
N PRO A 541 -18.36 -21.97 20.16
CA PRO A 541 -17.14 -22.49 20.74
C PRO A 541 -17.23 -24.01 20.94
N GLY A 542 -16.39 -24.80 20.25
CA GLY A 542 -16.18 -26.23 20.53
C GLY A 542 -15.87 -27.21 19.38
N GLY A 543 -16.03 -26.87 18.09
CA GLY A 543 -15.69 -27.76 16.96
C GLY A 543 -14.30 -27.56 16.33
N GLU A 544 -13.72 -28.60 15.74
CA GLU A 544 -12.50 -28.53 14.93
C GLU A 544 -12.78 -27.88 13.54
N MET A 545 -11.74 -27.44 12.81
CA MET A 545 -11.92 -27.04 11.40
C MET A 545 -12.45 -28.20 10.59
N VAL A 546 -13.51 -27.95 9.84
CA VAL A 546 -14.06 -28.93 8.92
C VAL A 546 -13.28 -28.82 7.61
N GLN A 547 -12.49 -29.84 7.29
CA GLN A 547 -11.88 -29.95 5.95
C GLN A 547 -13.00 -29.99 4.91
N LYS A 548 -12.89 -29.18 3.85
CA LYS A 548 -13.83 -29.23 2.72
C LYS A 548 -13.44 -30.39 1.82
N ARG A 549 -14.17 -31.51 1.95
CA ARG A 549 -13.94 -32.73 1.18
C ARG A 549 -14.89 -32.80 -0.02
N ARG A 550 -14.38 -33.29 -1.15
CA ARG A 550 -15.16 -33.48 -2.38
C ARG A 550 -15.91 -34.80 -2.39
N VAL A 551 -15.46 -35.78 -1.58
CA VAL A 551 -16.15 -37.07 -1.39
C VAL A 551 -17.51 -36.94 -0.69
N ASP A 552 -17.81 -35.77 -0.12
CA ASP A 552 -19.11 -35.50 0.49
C ASP A 552 -20.21 -35.45 -0.57
N ARG A 553 -21.37 -36.08 -0.29
CA ARG A 553 -22.52 -36.15 -1.21
C ARG A 553 -23.03 -34.79 -1.70
N LYS A 554 -22.67 -33.69 -1.05
CA LYS A 554 -23.04 -32.33 -1.46
C LYS A 554 -22.03 -31.70 -2.41
N SER A 555 -20.76 -32.14 -2.38
CA SER A 555 -19.64 -31.45 -3.05
C SER A 555 -19.15 -32.14 -4.33
N TRP A 556 -19.76 -33.26 -4.74
CA TRP A 556 -19.32 -34.03 -5.91
C TRP A 556 -19.42 -33.28 -7.25
N GLN A 557 -20.22 -32.21 -7.32
CA GLN A 557 -20.39 -31.39 -8.53
C GLN A 557 -19.33 -30.28 -8.68
N VAL A 558 -18.49 -30.07 -7.66
CA VAL A 558 -17.43 -29.04 -7.69
C VAL A 558 -16.35 -29.46 -8.69
N GLN A 559 -16.20 -28.69 -9.78
CA GLN A 559 -15.30 -28.98 -10.88
C GLN A 559 -13.88 -28.44 -10.70
N PHE A 560 -13.74 -27.23 -10.17
CA PHE A 560 -12.45 -26.53 -10.11
C PHE A 560 -11.81 -26.64 -8.72
N ALA A 561 -10.50 -26.76 -8.69
CA ALA A 561 -9.74 -26.82 -7.44
C ALA A 561 -9.16 -25.47 -6.99
N VAL A 562 -9.02 -25.31 -5.67
CA VAL A 562 -8.32 -24.17 -5.07
C VAL A 562 -6.91 -24.08 -5.63
N GLY A 563 -6.53 -22.93 -6.16
CA GLY A 563 -5.26 -22.67 -6.83
C GLY A 563 -5.31 -22.79 -8.36
N GLU A 564 -6.41 -23.26 -8.95
CA GLU A 564 -6.56 -23.23 -10.41
C GLU A 564 -6.75 -21.81 -10.94
N VAL A 565 -6.12 -21.54 -12.08
CA VAL A 565 -6.30 -20.29 -12.83
C VAL A 565 -7.35 -20.51 -13.91
N LEU A 566 -8.40 -19.69 -13.86
CA LEU A 566 -9.59 -19.76 -14.69
C LEU A 566 -9.83 -18.43 -15.42
N GLU A 567 -10.70 -18.46 -16.41
CA GLU A 567 -11.25 -17.26 -17.05
C GLU A 567 -12.71 -17.08 -16.63
N GLN A 568 -13.07 -15.88 -16.18
CA GLN A 568 -14.47 -15.50 -15.98
C GLN A 568 -15.15 -15.21 -17.32
N ARG A 569 -16.47 -15.39 -17.40
CA ARG A 569 -17.34 -14.83 -18.43
C ARG A 569 -17.09 -13.32 -18.58
N GLY A 570 -16.33 -12.94 -19.60
CA GLY A 570 -15.80 -11.58 -19.79
C GLY A 570 -14.32 -11.54 -20.20
N GLY A 571 -13.57 -12.63 -19.96
CA GLY A 571 -12.18 -12.81 -20.42
C GLY A 571 -11.10 -12.53 -19.38
N ASP A 572 -11.46 -12.02 -18.20
CA ASP A 572 -10.49 -11.76 -17.13
C ASP A 572 -10.03 -13.06 -16.45
N LEU A 573 -8.73 -13.16 -16.19
CA LEU A 573 -8.14 -14.27 -15.44
C LEU A 573 -8.41 -14.12 -13.94
N CYS A 574 -8.68 -15.24 -13.29
CA CYS A 574 -8.86 -15.34 -11.84
C CYS A 574 -8.29 -16.64 -11.27
N VAL A 575 -8.03 -16.66 -9.96
CA VAL A 575 -7.59 -17.87 -9.25
C VAL A 575 -8.60 -18.22 -8.16
N VAL A 576 -9.00 -19.50 -8.09
CA VAL A 576 -9.91 -20.01 -7.06
C VAL A 576 -9.18 -20.09 -5.72
N TYR A 577 -9.73 -19.52 -4.65
CA TYR A 577 -9.19 -19.66 -3.29
C TYR A 577 -10.14 -20.32 -2.29
N ASP A 578 -11.42 -20.49 -2.65
CA ASP A 578 -12.45 -21.21 -1.91
C ASP A 578 -13.60 -21.63 -2.85
N TRP A 579 -14.41 -22.60 -2.43
CA TRP A 579 -15.63 -23.05 -3.10
C TRP A 579 -16.70 -23.46 -2.10
N ASP A 580 -17.95 -23.21 -2.44
CA ASP A 580 -19.13 -23.72 -1.74
C ASP A 580 -19.90 -24.66 -2.66
N SER A 581 -20.41 -25.76 -2.10
CA SER A 581 -21.11 -26.79 -2.89
C SER A 581 -22.44 -26.31 -3.48
N MET A 582 -23.00 -25.25 -2.90
CA MET A 582 -24.19 -24.54 -3.33
C MET A 582 -24.05 -23.07 -2.91
N CYS A 583 -24.87 -22.18 -3.46
CA CYS A 583 -24.86 -20.77 -3.07
C CYS A 583 -25.15 -20.61 -1.57
N VAL A 584 -24.31 -19.83 -0.87
CA VAL A 584 -24.54 -19.44 0.53
C VAL A 584 -24.98 -17.99 0.70
N GLU A 585 -25.05 -17.24 -0.41
CA GLU A 585 -25.47 -15.83 -0.44
C GLU A 585 -26.97 -15.71 -0.76
N SER A 586 -27.60 -14.62 -0.34
CA SER A 586 -29.01 -14.31 -0.65
C SER A 586 -29.23 -13.96 -2.12
N GLU A 587 -30.46 -14.12 -2.61
CA GLU A 587 -30.81 -13.73 -3.99
C GLU A 587 -30.52 -12.24 -4.26
N ASP A 588 -30.85 -11.36 -3.31
CA ASP A 588 -30.51 -9.93 -3.42
C ASP A 588 -29.01 -9.75 -3.63
N THR A 589 -28.18 -10.41 -2.82
CA THR A 589 -26.71 -10.37 -2.95
C THR A 589 -26.23 -10.80 -4.34
N LEU A 590 -26.81 -11.85 -4.91
CA LEU A 590 -26.45 -12.33 -6.24
C LEU A 590 -26.77 -11.29 -7.33
N VAL A 591 -27.90 -10.58 -7.21
CA VAL A 591 -28.24 -9.46 -8.10
C VAL A 591 -27.16 -8.38 -8.06
N LEU A 592 -26.69 -8.05 -6.85
CA LEU A 592 -25.67 -7.03 -6.63
C LEU A 592 -24.31 -7.40 -7.18
N MET A 593 -23.95 -8.68 -7.09
CA MET A 593 -22.71 -9.20 -7.64
C MET A 593 -22.75 -9.37 -9.16
N GLY A 594 -23.89 -9.12 -9.79
CA GLY A 594 -24.11 -9.32 -11.23
C GLY A 594 -24.30 -10.79 -11.62
N GLU A 595 -24.46 -11.68 -10.65
CA GLU A 595 -24.70 -13.13 -10.85
C GLU A 595 -26.21 -13.39 -10.98
N THR A 596 -26.81 -12.89 -12.06
CA THR A 596 -28.25 -13.04 -12.34
C THR A 596 -28.52 -13.90 -13.57
N GLY A 597 -29.72 -14.49 -13.65
CA GLY A 597 -30.11 -15.30 -14.81
C GLY A 597 -29.32 -16.61 -14.95
N LEU A 598 -28.91 -17.18 -13.82
CA LEU A 598 -28.13 -18.43 -13.73
C LEU A 598 -28.95 -19.61 -14.28
N ALA A 599 -28.43 -20.32 -15.28
CA ALA A 599 -29.17 -21.41 -15.95
C ALA A 599 -29.29 -22.64 -15.05
N HIS A 600 -28.30 -22.85 -14.17
CA HIS A 600 -28.28 -23.94 -13.19
C HIS A 600 -28.75 -23.51 -11.79
N GLY A 601 -29.25 -22.28 -11.62
CA GLY A 601 -29.77 -21.78 -10.35
C GLY A 601 -28.72 -21.67 -9.24
N THR A 602 -29.17 -21.64 -7.99
CA THR A 602 -28.33 -21.48 -6.78
C THR A 602 -27.84 -22.80 -6.18
N ASP A 603 -28.35 -23.94 -6.66
CA ASP A 603 -27.96 -25.29 -6.19
C ASP A 603 -26.64 -25.79 -6.81
N GLN A 604 -26.08 -25.07 -7.79
CA GLN A 604 -24.77 -25.36 -8.37
C GLN A 604 -23.63 -24.88 -7.45
N PRO A 605 -22.39 -25.37 -7.63
CA PRO A 605 -21.23 -24.85 -6.91
C PRO A 605 -20.94 -23.37 -7.21
N PHE A 606 -20.45 -22.67 -6.20
CA PHE A 606 -19.96 -21.29 -6.31
C PHE A 606 -18.51 -21.21 -5.84
N TYR A 607 -17.78 -20.24 -6.39
CA TYR A 607 -16.35 -20.08 -6.16
C TYR A 607 -16.03 -18.67 -5.69
N ARG A 608 -15.16 -18.57 -4.68
CA ARG A 608 -14.49 -17.31 -4.36
C ARG A 608 -13.18 -17.25 -5.13
N VAL A 609 -13.04 -16.22 -5.95
CA VAL A 609 -11.89 -16.04 -6.84
C VAL A 609 -11.19 -14.71 -6.62
N LEU A 610 -9.88 -14.68 -6.86
CA LEU A 610 -9.08 -13.46 -6.92
C LEU A 610 -8.80 -13.14 -8.38
N THR A 611 -9.23 -11.96 -8.85
CA THR A 611 -9.05 -11.52 -10.25
C THR A 611 -7.68 -10.86 -10.44
N ASP A 612 -7.16 -10.86 -11.68
CA ASP A 612 -5.92 -10.14 -12.02
C ASP A 612 -6.02 -8.62 -11.77
N GLY A 613 -7.23 -8.07 -11.92
CA GLY A 613 -7.55 -6.66 -11.62
C GLY A 613 -7.43 -6.29 -10.14
N GLY A 614 -7.22 -7.26 -9.25
CA GLY A 614 -7.01 -7.03 -7.81
C GLY A 614 -8.27 -7.10 -6.96
N SER A 615 -9.41 -7.51 -7.52
CA SER A 615 -10.67 -7.72 -6.80
C SER A 615 -10.83 -9.19 -6.36
N ALA A 616 -11.71 -9.40 -5.39
CA ALA A 616 -12.24 -10.71 -5.03
C ALA A 616 -13.70 -10.81 -5.51
N ARG A 617 -14.09 -11.94 -6.10
CA ARG A 617 -15.46 -12.16 -6.60
C ARG A 617 -16.02 -13.48 -6.11
N TYR A 618 -17.34 -13.54 -5.98
CA TYR A 618 -18.09 -14.78 -5.78
C TYR A 618 -18.85 -15.09 -7.05
N LEU A 619 -18.53 -16.21 -7.70
CA LEU A 619 -19.00 -16.52 -9.05
C LEU A 619 -19.61 -17.92 -9.10
N ALA A 620 -20.71 -18.07 -9.84
CA ALA A 620 -21.28 -19.37 -10.14
C ALA A 620 -20.33 -20.21 -11.01
N GLN A 621 -20.36 -21.54 -10.84
CA GLN A 621 -19.55 -22.47 -11.64
C GLN A 621 -19.73 -22.26 -13.15
N GLU A 622 -20.96 -22.04 -13.62
CA GLU A 622 -21.25 -21.85 -15.04
C GLU A 622 -20.65 -20.58 -15.67
N ASN A 623 -20.26 -19.61 -14.84
CA ASN A 623 -19.61 -18.38 -15.27
C ASN A 623 -18.07 -18.50 -15.32
N LEU A 624 -17.53 -19.69 -15.05
CA LEU A 624 -16.10 -19.98 -15.05
C LEU A 624 -15.74 -21.02 -16.12
N ARG A 625 -14.54 -20.88 -16.69
CA ARG A 625 -13.96 -21.86 -17.61
C ARG A 625 -12.44 -21.96 -17.40
N HIS A 626 -11.84 -23.06 -17.82
CA HIS A 626 -10.38 -23.17 -17.77
C HIS A 626 -9.70 -22.10 -18.64
N ALA A 627 -8.66 -21.48 -18.10
CA ALA A 627 -7.87 -20.49 -18.82
C ALA A 627 -7.07 -21.14 -19.95
N ARG A 628 -7.02 -20.49 -21.12
CA ARG A 628 -6.21 -20.96 -22.25
C ARG A 628 -4.71 -20.78 -22.01
N HIS A 629 -4.36 -19.64 -21.40
CA HIS A 629 -2.99 -19.30 -21.06
C HIS A 629 -2.91 -18.89 -19.57
N PRO A 630 -2.85 -19.87 -18.65
CA PRO A 630 -2.68 -19.60 -17.23
C PRO A 630 -1.41 -18.79 -16.95
N GLN A 631 -1.54 -17.73 -16.17
CA GLN A 631 -0.43 -16.83 -15.82
C GLN A 631 -0.45 -16.45 -14.34
N HIS A 632 0.69 -15.98 -13.86
CA HIS A 632 0.79 -15.40 -12.53
C HIS A 632 0.07 -14.04 -12.47
N LEU A 633 -1.00 -13.98 -11.70
CA LEU A 633 -1.87 -12.82 -11.50
C LEU A 633 -1.26 -11.78 -10.54
N LYS A 634 -1.66 -10.51 -10.69
CA LYS A 634 -1.16 -9.33 -9.96
C LYS A 634 -2.00 -8.97 -8.72
N ASN A 635 -2.83 -9.88 -8.25
CA ASN A 635 -3.69 -9.66 -7.09
C ASN A 635 -2.87 -9.69 -5.77
N PRO A 636 -2.94 -8.64 -4.94
CA PRO A 636 -2.12 -8.52 -3.72
C PRO A 636 -2.46 -9.56 -2.63
N LEU A 637 -3.62 -10.22 -2.72
CA LEU A 637 -4.07 -11.22 -1.75
C LEU A 637 -3.59 -12.64 -2.05
N ILE A 638 -3.01 -12.91 -3.22
CA ILE A 638 -2.59 -14.27 -3.62
C ILE A 638 -1.63 -14.89 -2.61
N GLY A 639 -0.61 -14.14 -2.17
CA GLY A 639 0.37 -14.66 -1.22
C GLY A 639 -0.23 -15.06 0.13
N ARG A 640 -1.40 -14.52 0.50
CA ARG A 640 -2.10 -14.96 1.70
C ARG A 640 -2.47 -16.44 1.65
N TYR A 641 -2.82 -16.96 0.48
CA TYR A 641 -3.35 -18.31 0.31
C TYR A 641 -2.38 -19.27 -0.37
N PHE A 642 -1.45 -18.74 -1.17
CA PHE A 642 -0.58 -19.52 -2.04
C PHE A 642 0.89 -19.21 -1.78
N THR A 643 1.76 -20.21 -1.91
CA THR A 643 3.22 -20.09 -1.73
C THR A 643 3.96 -19.86 -3.04
N ALA A 644 3.44 -20.37 -4.15
CA ALA A 644 4.06 -20.24 -5.46
C ALA A 644 3.03 -20.38 -6.59
N PHE A 645 3.36 -19.84 -7.76
CA PHE A 645 2.74 -20.21 -9.03
C PHE A 645 3.71 -21.13 -9.79
N ILE A 646 3.24 -22.35 -10.05
CA ILE A 646 3.95 -23.34 -10.85
C ILE A 646 3.01 -23.71 -11.99
N TYR A 647 3.35 -23.26 -13.19
CA TYR A 647 2.47 -23.38 -14.35
C TYR A 647 1.87 -24.80 -14.46
N PRO A 648 0.53 -24.94 -14.57
CA PRO A 648 -0.47 -23.88 -14.80
C PRO A 648 -1.21 -23.35 -13.55
N PHE A 649 -0.85 -23.73 -12.32
CA PHE A 649 -1.66 -23.42 -11.13
C PHE A 649 -0.83 -22.85 -9.97
N TYR A 650 -1.54 -22.37 -8.95
CA TYR A 650 -0.94 -21.96 -7.68
C TYR A 650 -0.84 -23.12 -6.70
N ILE A 651 0.27 -23.15 -5.95
CA ILE A 651 0.50 -24.06 -4.85
C ILE A 651 -0.09 -23.46 -3.58
N PRO A 652 -1.08 -24.09 -2.95
CA PRO A 652 -1.62 -23.63 -1.68
C PRO A 652 -0.55 -23.63 -0.57
N ASN A 653 -0.65 -22.67 0.36
CA ASN A 653 0.14 -22.71 1.57
C ASN A 653 -0.28 -23.88 2.49
N PRO A 654 0.50 -24.24 3.52
CA PRO A 654 0.20 -25.39 4.38
C PRO A 654 -1.20 -25.34 5.00
N GLN A 655 -1.69 -24.13 5.31
CA GLN A 655 -3.03 -23.90 5.83
C GLN A 655 -4.09 -24.31 4.79
N LYS A 656 -4.01 -23.76 3.58
CA LYS A 656 -4.94 -24.06 2.50
C LYS A 656 -4.89 -25.50 2.01
N ALA A 657 -3.70 -26.09 1.94
CA ALA A 657 -3.54 -27.50 1.60
C ALA A 657 -4.23 -28.42 2.62
N TYR A 658 -4.24 -28.04 3.89
CA TYR A 658 -4.93 -28.79 4.94
C TYR A 658 -6.47 -28.65 4.86
N GLU A 659 -6.97 -27.47 4.50
CA GLU A 659 -8.42 -27.22 4.33
C GLU A 659 -9.01 -27.96 3.13
N TYR A 660 -8.27 -28.05 2.02
CA TYR A 660 -8.68 -28.77 0.80
C TYR A 660 -7.71 -29.91 0.49
N PRO A 661 -7.73 -31.01 1.27
CA PRO A 661 -6.76 -32.09 1.13
C PRO A 661 -6.84 -32.81 -0.22
N GLU A 662 -8.01 -32.80 -0.87
CA GLU A 662 -8.27 -33.53 -2.13
C GLU A 662 -7.95 -32.69 -3.38
N ASP A 663 -7.86 -31.36 -3.25
CA ASP A 663 -7.72 -30.43 -4.37
C ASP A 663 -6.35 -30.55 -5.07
N ALA A 664 -5.33 -31.09 -4.40
CA ALA A 664 -4.03 -31.34 -5.01
C ALA A 664 -4.12 -32.28 -6.21
N ASN A 665 -4.82 -33.41 -6.04
CA ASN A 665 -4.98 -34.40 -7.10
C ASN A 665 -5.84 -33.84 -8.25
N ILE A 666 -6.89 -33.08 -7.92
CA ILE A 666 -7.76 -32.46 -8.92
C ILE A 666 -7.01 -31.44 -9.77
N ARG A 667 -6.20 -30.56 -9.15
CA ARG A 667 -5.35 -29.61 -9.89
C ARG A 667 -4.43 -30.30 -10.88
N GLU A 668 -3.79 -31.39 -10.47
CA GLU A 668 -2.87 -32.15 -11.32
C GLU A 668 -3.60 -32.83 -12.48
N GLN A 669 -4.76 -33.45 -12.22
CA GLN A 669 -5.60 -34.06 -13.26
C GLN A 669 -6.12 -33.04 -14.27
N ASN A 670 -6.60 -31.89 -13.79
CA ASN A 670 -7.07 -30.80 -14.64
C ASN A 670 -5.92 -30.20 -15.47
N ALA A 671 -4.73 -30.02 -14.87
CA ALA A 671 -3.55 -29.54 -15.58
C ALA A 671 -3.11 -30.49 -16.70
N LEU A 672 -3.15 -31.81 -16.48
CA LEU A 672 -2.88 -32.81 -17.51
C LEU A 672 -3.90 -32.74 -18.64
N THR A 673 -5.18 -32.62 -18.30
CA THR A 673 -6.27 -32.48 -19.26
C THR A 673 -6.11 -31.22 -20.12
N LEU A 674 -5.70 -30.10 -19.52
CA LEU A 674 -5.43 -28.85 -20.25
C LEU A 674 -4.27 -29.01 -21.22
N LYS A 675 -3.15 -29.62 -20.79
CA LYS A 675 -2.01 -29.91 -21.68
C LYS A 675 -2.44 -30.73 -22.88
N LEU A 676 -3.25 -31.77 -22.68
CA LEU A 676 -3.75 -32.62 -23.77
C LEU A 676 -4.72 -31.87 -24.70
N LYS A 677 -5.64 -31.06 -24.15
CA LYS A 677 -6.63 -30.31 -24.96
C LYS A 677 -5.99 -29.23 -25.84
N PHE A 678 -4.93 -28.59 -25.37
CA PHE A 678 -4.28 -27.51 -26.11
C PHE A 678 -3.12 -27.98 -27.00
N ALA A 679 -2.47 -29.11 -26.69
CA ALA A 679 -1.49 -29.73 -27.58
C ALA A 679 -2.09 -30.35 -28.85
N VAL A 680 -3.42 -30.54 -28.92
CA VAL A 680 -4.13 -31.03 -30.11
C VAL A 680 -4.56 -29.89 -31.05
N ASN A 681 -4.44 -28.63 -30.60
CA ASN A 681 -4.84 -27.43 -31.35
C ASN A 681 -3.64 -26.54 -31.76
N GLU A 682 -2.41 -26.98 -31.47
CA GLU A 682 -1.15 -26.49 -32.06
C GLU A 682 -0.63 -27.55 -33.04
#